data_AF-A0A9D9P9C9-F1
#
_entry.id   AF-A0A9D9P9C9-F1
#
_cell.length_a   1.000
_cell.length_b   1.000
_cell.length_c   1.000
_cell.angle_alpha   90.00
_cell.angle_beta   90.00
_cell.angle_gamma   90.00
#
_symmetry.space_group_name_H-M   'P 1'
#
loop_
_entity.id
_entity.type
_entity.pdbx_description
1 polymer ?
#
loop_
_entity_poly.entity_id
_entity_poly.type
_entity_poly.pdbx_seq_one_letter_code
_entity_poly.pdbx_strand_id
1 'polypeptide(L)'
;MKYMSNMAIILVISIGLLITIPSERTSAQCGYGGGFICGKFEKKEVPFANTVHVYYFFTPYGGTQWAVDPLLSDASGQQIDLDALDGKFVRIWMPDFNPAGCDFPDLMCLTSIAGYEIAPDCEPVVNFSVDRDVISAGDCTVLRWSVDNVSGFDGVTLDGECVDPEGSRKVCPLSDTTYTLRLSPSYGEIVREVRVHVIAPTPTLVPTPTPVPMPTPDFTEARHWLDEKMALIASLETVDIPANLFTVPGVRAYDESAARELLSRLNAQLGQGTLTPEQLEALQRLTLEERALAQMLPAYTSVGASLTDVYADSVETALGVMFALHPAWNVCRSKVPFCDRLQEATEATIWRLIGDGGRLATRTIGASPDQRETAAQVWDFTIRLTENRLSEGGSLAELLADDSIQATSTALMIQPYLARTQGLIDRGVRTADLDLAATDRWAITGDTERATLLIEELTQKAQWEVQDALDRHRDFQAAADIARVAEDTADLATLSPFALMAKVVGLGARLEHLFIVNVPLIYMNSQNLRCVEYLSTRAAEMAFDSAQPGDDCRYHQGMLPHGGGQIIFTAYQPAPSMHPLRSQFRDAADDYRQAVQDFTQAVQAGDLDAAGRNLDRLLQAEQALKETLGTMQVIILGHEALDQNELTLIERSNAFAVTNFVLYLASAETLMAQQEGQQPQTALSQTAQAALSSVDEIEQTVALVNLTPPAGQPILTIRSANPQITPDGQLQVNVRVSNVGTSDASNVEIFLLVEATQVGSPADLGVLRAGEETNVVLSAPAPTAPFFTVQVWNQGVLMDYQIESLPATASAPTEAAPTVVSISPPSSRQPGACGSLLGIAALLSVGYLVGLRRTKNGTAK
;
A
#
# COMPACT_ATOMS: atom_id res chain seq x y z
N MET A 1 1.26 67.98 10.59
CA MET A 1 0.31 67.80 9.47
C MET A 1 0.79 66.64 8.62
N LYS A 2 -0.12 65.69 8.35
CA LYS A 2 -0.02 64.55 7.41
C LYS A 2 0.96 63.41 7.76
N TYR A 3 0.72 62.80 8.91
CA TYR A 3 0.77 61.34 9.14
C TYR A 3 -0.41 61.06 10.10
N MET A 4 -1.11 59.94 9.92
CA MET A 4 -2.45 59.59 10.49
C MET A 4 -3.63 59.94 9.57
N SER A 5 -4.03 58.97 8.75
CA SER A 5 -5.39 58.73 8.23
C SER A 5 -5.31 57.56 7.24
N ASN A 6 -5.29 56.32 7.77
CA ASN A 6 -5.78 55.10 7.09
C ASN A 6 -5.66 53.86 8.00
N MET A 7 -5.87 54.04 9.32
CA MET A 7 -5.89 52.94 10.29
C MET A 7 -6.99 53.16 11.32
N ALA A 8 -8.24 53.33 10.85
CA ALA A 8 -9.42 53.52 11.70
C ALA A 8 -10.75 53.07 11.06
N ILE A 9 -10.74 52.02 10.23
CA ILE A 9 -11.98 51.43 9.64
C ILE A 9 -12.09 49.90 9.89
N ILE A 10 -11.12 49.27 10.57
CA ILE A 10 -11.19 47.84 10.90
C ILE A 10 -11.01 47.68 12.42
N LEU A 11 -11.92 48.25 13.22
CA LEU A 11 -12.00 47.97 14.67
C LEU A 11 -13.33 48.44 15.32
N VAL A 12 -14.50 48.16 14.72
CA VAL A 12 -15.81 48.48 15.37
C VAL A 12 -16.90 47.39 15.21
N ILE A 13 -16.62 46.22 14.63
CA ILE A 13 -17.63 45.14 14.54
C ILE A 13 -17.15 43.90 15.29
N SER A 14 -17.08 44.02 16.62
CA SER A 14 -17.01 42.91 17.57
C SER A 14 -17.27 43.48 18.97
N ILE A 15 -18.52 43.45 19.45
CA ILE A 15 -18.97 43.32 20.87
C ILE A 15 -20.47 43.71 20.99
N GLY A 16 -21.30 42.73 21.38
CA GLY A 16 -22.67 42.87 21.95
C GLY A 16 -23.82 43.01 20.94
N LEU A 17 -24.99 42.35 21.06
CA LEU A 17 -25.61 41.66 22.19
C LEU A 17 -26.88 40.89 21.70
N LEU A 18 -27.04 39.63 22.13
CA LEU A 18 -28.25 38.94 22.64
C LEU A 18 -29.70 39.33 22.18
N ILE A 19 -30.41 38.27 21.71
CA ILE A 19 -31.83 37.85 21.94
C ILE A 19 -32.97 38.66 21.27
N THR A 20 -33.67 38.07 20.28
CA THR A 20 -35.09 37.58 20.32
C THR A 20 -35.63 37.23 18.92
N ILE A 21 -36.22 36.03 18.80
CA ILE A 21 -37.06 35.46 17.71
C ILE A 21 -38.49 36.08 17.81
N PRO A 22 -39.28 36.35 16.73
CA PRO A 22 -40.09 35.36 15.95
C PRO A 22 -40.15 35.62 14.42
N SER A 23 -39.97 34.61 13.57
CA SER A 23 -40.90 33.57 13.06
C SER A 23 -41.71 33.96 11.80
N GLU A 24 -41.57 33.08 10.79
CA GLU A 24 -42.50 32.71 9.72
C GLU A 24 -42.57 33.44 8.36
N ARG A 25 -42.12 32.66 7.36
CA ARG A 25 -42.72 32.36 6.04
C ARG A 25 -42.74 33.44 4.96
N THR A 26 -41.84 33.25 3.98
CA THR A 26 -42.20 33.05 2.57
C THR A 26 -41.18 32.14 1.86
N SER A 27 -41.66 31.01 1.34
CA SER A 27 -41.09 30.24 0.23
C SER A 27 -41.01 31.12 -1.03
N ALA A 28 -40.14 30.97 -2.01
CA ALA A 28 -39.00 30.11 -2.28
C ALA A 28 -38.33 30.73 -3.52
N GLN A 29 -37.00 30.83 -3.53
CA GLN A 29 -36.14 30.61 -4.71
C GLN A 29 -34.68 30.90 -4.34
N CYS A 30 -33.86 29.85 -4.44
CA CYS A 30 -32.41 29.82 -4.62
C CYS A 30 -31.55 30.56 -3.58
N GLY A 31 -31.24 29.83 -2.50
CA GLY A 31 -30.11 30.09 -1.60
C GLY A 31 -29.91 28.88 -0.68
N TYR A 32 -28.71 28.29 -0.69
CA TYR A 32 -28.32 27.15 0.17
C TYR A 32 -28.64 27.44 1.66
N GLY A 33 -29.42 26.57 2.31
CA GLY A 33 -29.74 26.69 3.74
C GLY A 33 -30.41 25.43 4.28
N GLY A 34 -29.65 24.62 5.03
CA GLY A 34 -30.12 23.51 5.87
C GLY A 34 -30.54 22.24 5.13
N GLY A 35 -29.58 21.38 4.76
CA GLY A 35 -29.87 20.07 4.18
C GLY A 35 -30.63 19.17 5.17
N PHE A 36 -31.83 18.75 4.81
CA PHE A 36 -32.54 17.65 5.48
C PHE A 36 -32.27 16.34 4.75
N ILE A 37 -32.39 15.22 5.45
CA ILE A 37 -32.23 13.88 4.89
C ILE A 37 -33.52 13.10 5.13
N CYS A 38 -34.11 12.54 4.07
CA CYS A 38 -35.19 11.56 4.22
C CYS A 38 -34.56 10.17 4.41
N GLY A 39 -35.19 9.34 5.24
CA GLY A 39 -34.81 7.95 5.40
C GLY A 39 -35.82 7.17 6.23
N LYS A 40 -35.56 5.87 6.40
CA LYS A 40 -36.42 4.98 7.18
C LYS A 40 -35.77 4.60 8.50
N PHE A 41 -36.54 4.63 9.58
CA PHE A 41 -36.13 4.09 10.88
C PHE A 41 -36.53 2.62 11.02
N GLU A 42 -35.62 1.79 11.52
CA GLU A 42 -35.83 0.36 11.70
C GLU A 42 -35.23 -0.14 13.01
N LYS A 43 -36.05 -0.83 13.79
CA LYS A 43 -35.62 -1.58 14.97
C LYS A 43 -35.30 -3.02 14.55
N LYS A 44 -34.12 -3.52 14.93
CA LYS A 44 -33.72 -4.92 14.70
C LYS A 44 -33.36 -5.58 16.02
N GLU A 45 -33.90 -6.77 16.23
CA GLU A 45 -33.54 -7.65 17.34
C GLU A 45 -32.49 -8.64 16.87
N VAL A 46 -31.33 -8.62 17.52
CA VAL A 46 -30.20 -9.51 17.18
C VAL A 46 -29.99 -10.48 18.35
N PRO A 47 -30.24 -11.78 18.15
CA PRO A 47 -29.94 -12.79 19.16
C PRO A 47 -28.43 -13.02 19.25
N PHE A 48 -27.86 -12.87 20.45
CA PHE A 48 -26.46 -13.17 20.76
C PHE A 48 -26.37 -14.12 21.95
N ALA A 49 -25.89 -15.34 21.70
CA ALA A 49 -25.89 -16.43 22.68
C ALA A 49 -27.28 -16.68 23.32
N ASN A 50 -27.50 -16.23 24.56
CA ASN A 50 -28.74 -16.41 25.34
C ASN A 50 -29.49 -15.09 25.62
N THR A 51 -29.09 -13.98 25.00
CA THR A 51 -29.71 -12.65 25.17
C THR A 51 -30.09 -12.05 23.82
N VAL A 52 -31.21 -11.32 23.78
CA VAL A 52 -31.65 -10.57 22.60
C VAL A 52 -31.25 -9.11 22.79
N HIS A 53 -30.45 -8.58 21.87
CA HIS A 53 -30.07 -7.17 21.85
C HIS A 53 -30.93 -6.41 20.84
N VAL A 54 -31.31 -5.18 21.18
CA VAL A 54 -32.16 -4.32 20.36
C VAL A 54 -31.33 -3.18 19.80
N TYR A 55 -31.37 -3.00 18.48
CA TYR A 55 -30.64 -1.96 17.79
C TYR A 55 -31.57 -1.14 16.89
N TYR A 56 -31.31 0.17 16.77
CA TYR A 56 -32.06 1.08 15.92
C TYR A 56 -31.17 1.57 14.78
N PHE A 57 -31.75 1.64 13.59
CA PHE A 57 -31.06 2.04 12.38
C PHE A 57 -31.86 3.11 11.65
N PHE A 58 -31.15 4.02 10.99
CA PHE A 58 -31.71 5.00 10.07
C PHE A 58 -31.07 4.81 8.69
N THR A 59 -31.85 4.52 7.67
CA THR A 59 -31.33 4.36 6.31
C THR A 59 -31.70 5.57 5.46
N PRO A 60 -30.76 6.49 5.16
CA PRO A 60 -31.01 7.63 4.27
C PRO A 60 -31.21 7.17 2.83
N TYR A 61 -31.97 7.92 2.03
CA TYR A 61 -32.08 7.64 0.60
C TYR A 61 -30.73 7.77 -0.11
N GLY A 62 -30.31 6.72 -0.84
CA GLY A 62 -29.03 6.72 -1.55
C GLY A 62 -27.79 6.61 -0.71
N GLY A 63 -27.94 6.40 0.59
CA GLY A 63 -26.81 6.23 1.49
C GLY A 63 -26.78 4.85 2.12
N THR A 64 -25.67 4.61 2.80
CA THR A 64 -25.49 3.46 3.68
C THR A 64 -26.38 3.60 4.91
N GLN A 65 -26.85 2.47 5.44
CA GLN A 65 -27.59 2.44 6.71
C GLN A 65 -26.74 3.08 7.82
N TRP A 66 -27.37 3.77 8.74
CA TRP A 66 -26.74 4.41 9.89
C TRP A 66 -27.23 3.73 11.17
N ALA A 67 -26.35 3.51 12.14
CA ALA A 67 -26.75 3.14 13.48
C ALA A 67 -27.33 4.37 14.19
N VAL A 68 -28.28 4.17 15.09
CA VAL A 68 -28.86 5.27 15.87
C VAL A 68 -28.53 5.04 17.34
N ASP A 69 -27.91 6.04 17.96
CA ASP A 69 -27.66 6.02 19.39
C ASP A 69 -29.01 5.88 20.14
N PRO A 70 -29.17 4.90 21.04
CA PRO A 70 -30.37 4.78 21.89
C PRO A 70 -30.70 6.06 22.70
N LEU A 71 -29.71 6.93 22.89
CA LEU A 71 -29.81 8.21 23.57
C LEU A 71 -29.97 9.41 22.62
N LEU A 72 -30.28 9.18 21.34
CA LEU A 72 -30.49 10.25 20.35
C LEU A 72 -31.39 11.36 20.89
N SER A 73 -30.88 12.59 20.87
CA SER A 73 -31.60 13.79 21.28
C SER A 73 -31.70 14.81 20.17
N ASP A 74 -32.75 15.65 20.23
CA ASP A 74 -32.86 16.82 19.36
C ASP A 74 -31.96 17.99 19.85
N ALA A 75 -31.95 19.11 19.11
CA ALA A 75 -31.15 20.31 19.46
C ALA A 75 -31.52 20.92 20.82
N SER A 76 -32.67 20.58 21.40
CA SER A 76 -33.07 21.03 22.75
C SER A 76 -32.55 20.11 23.86
N GLY A 77 -31.90 19.00 23.50
CA GLY A 77 -31.44 17.96 24.42
C GLY A 77 -32.56 17.02 24.87
N GLN A 78 -33.74 17.07 24.25
CA GLN A 78 -34.83 16.14 24.55
C GLN A 78 -34.57 14.82 23.83
N GLN A 79 -34.57 13.71 24.58
CA GLN A 79 -34.41 12.36 24.03
C GLN A 79 -35.61 11.98 23.16
N ILE A 80 -35.32 11.37 22.03
CA ILE A 80 -36.31 10.97 21.03
C ILE A 80 -36.82 9.56 21.34
N ASP A 81 -38.14 9.37 21.24
CA ASP A 81 -38.78 8.05 21.37
C ASP A 81 -38.56 7.23 20.08
N LEU A 82 -37.47 6.46 20.04
CA LEU A 82 -37.08 5.66 18.88
C LEU A 82 -38.04 4.49 18.59
N ASP A 83 -38.72 3.97 19.61
CA ASP A 83 -39.72 2.91 19.44
C ASP A 83 -40.94 3.43 18.67
N ALA A 84 -41.30 4.71 18.84
CA ALA A 84 -42.37 5.34 18.06
C ALA A 84 -42.01 5.57 16.58
N LEU A 85 -40.71 5.52 16.24
CA LEU A 85 -40.20 5.71 14.88
C LEU A 85 -39.97 4.41 14.11
N ASP A 86 -40.08 3.26 14.77
CA ASP A 86 -39.86 1.96 14.13
C ASP A 86 -40.79 1.76 12.92
N GLY A 87 -40.18 1.47 11.77
CA GLY A 87 -40.85 1.26 10.48
C GLY A 87 -41.41 2.54 9.84
N LYS A 88 -41.14 3.73 10.39
CA LYS A 88 -41.61 5.01 9.83
C LYS A 88 -40.58 5.64 8.91
N PHE A 89 -41.07 6.29 7.86
CA PHE A 89 -40.27 7.24 7.08
C PHE A 89 -40.25 8.59 7.78
N VAL A 90 -39.06 9.16 7.90
CA VAL A 90 -38.83 10.42 8.61
C VAL A 90 -37.91 11.33 7.82
N ARG A 91 -38.09 12.62 8.04
CA ARG A 91 -37.20 13.69 7.58
C ARG A 91 -36.42 14.18 8.80
N ILE A 92 -35.09 14.16 8.72
CA ILE A 92 -34.20 14.66 9.77
C ILE A 92 -33.45 15.91 9.30
N TRP A 93 -33.28 16.90 10.18
CA TRP A 93 -32.47 18.09 9.94
C TRP A 93 -31.13 17.98 10.69
N MET A 94 -30.01 18.29 10.02
CA MET A 94 -28.67 18.22 10.62
C MET A 94 -28.09 19.61 10.91
N PRO A 95 -27.49 19.84 12.10
CA PRO A 95 -26.92 21.14 12.44
C PRO A 95 -25.47 21.34 11.97
N ASP A 96 -24.60 20.32 12.02
CA ASP A 96 -23.23 20.29 11.46
C ASP A 96 -22.76 18.82 11.42
N PHE A 97 -22.14 18.37 10.33
CA PHE A 97 -21.73 16.97 10.15
C PHE A 97 -20.42 16.71 10.91
N ASN A 98 -20.50 16.15 12.12
CA ASN A 98 -19.33 15.70 12.89
C ASN A 98 -19.54 14.26 13.37
N PRO A 99 -19.05 13.24 12.64
CA PRO A 99 -19.18 11.86 13.08
C PRO A 99 -18.22 11.58 14.24
N ALA A 100 -18.75 11.58 15.47
CA ALA A 100 -18.11 10.88 16.57
C ALA A 100 -18.31 9.37 16.37
N GLY A 101 -17.25 8.58 16.57
CA GLY A 101 -17.31 7.12 16.45
C GLY A 101 -18.28 6.51 17.48
N CYS A 102 -19.12 5.58 17.03
CA CYS A 102 -20.01 4.78 17.87
C CYS A 102 -19.69 3.28 17.79
N ASP A 103 -20.31 2.52 18.70
CA ASP A 103 -20.14 1.08 18.96
C ASP A 103 -20.61 0.10 17.86
N PHE A 104 -21.11 0.56 16.69
CA PHE A 104 -21.41 -0.31 15.53
C PHE A 104 -20.36 -0.13 14.43
N PRO A 105 -19.61 -1.17 14.04
CA PRO A 105 -18.77 -1.15 12.86
C PRO A 105 -19.62 -0.98 11.59
N ASP A 106 -19.13 -0.23 10.60
CA ASP A 106 -19.69 -0.07 9.24
C ASP A 106 -20.92 0.83 9.05
N LEU A 107 -21.43 1.46 10.10
CA LEU A 107 -22.57 2.37 9.99
C LEU A 107 -22.22 3.71 10.61
N MET A 108 -22.47 4.81 9.90
CA MET A 108 -22.42 6.14 10.53
C MET A 108 -23.44 6.18 11.67
N CYS A 109 -23.12 6.89 12.75
CA CYS A 109 -23.97 6.88 13.93
C CYS A 109 -24.68 8.21 14.10
N LEU A 110 -26.01 8.17 14.11
CA LEU A 110 -26.84 9.32 14.42
C LEU A 110 -26.83 9.52 15.94
N THR A 111 -26.01 10.45 16.43
CA THR A 111 -25.87 10.76 17.86
C THR A 111 -26.64 12.02 18.27
N SER A 112 -26.87 12.94 17.35
CA SER A 112 -27.73 14.12 17.56
C SER A 112 -28.33 14.64 16.25
N ILE A 113 -29.51 15.25 16.32
CA ILE A 113 -30.17 15.92 15.19
C ILE A 113 -30.74 17.27 15.59
N ALA A 114 -30.90 18.17 14.62
CA ALA A 114 -31.52 19.48 14.86
C ALA A 114 -33.04 19.36 15.07
N GLY A 115 -33.66 18.37 14.46
CA GLY A 115 -35.08 18.02 14.62
C GLY A 115 -35.49 16.90 13.67
N TYR A 116 -36.72 16.40 13.81
CA TYR A 116 -37.31 15.40 12.91
C TYR A 116 -38.81 15.59 12.72
N GLU A 117 -39.35 15.07 11.61
CA GLU A 117 -40.80 14.87 11.41
C GLU A 117 -41.07 13.54 10.71
N ILE A 118 -42.21 12.90 11.02
CA ILE A 118 -42.68 11.72 10.28
C ILE A 118 -43.21 12.20 8.93
N ALA A 119 -42.62 11.70 7.85
CA ALA A 119 -42.82 12.18 6.49
C ALA A 119 -43.19 11.00 5.56
N PRO A 120 -44.48 10.63 5.47
CA PRO A 120 -44.94 9.50 4.65
C PRO A 120 -44.70 9.68 3.14
N ASP A 121 -44.55 10.92 2.68
CA ASP A 121 -44.22 11.31 1.31
C ASP A 121 -42.81 10.88 0.87
N CYS A 122 -41.95 10.45 1.79
CA CYS A 122 -40.62 9.93 1.47
C CYS A 122 -40.68 8.51 0.82
N GLU A 123 -41.76 7.69 0.97
CA GLU A 123 -41.86 6.32 0.42
C GLU A 123 -41.76 6.23 -1.14
N PRO A 124 -41.01 5.27 -1.74
CA PRO A 124 -40.96 5.10 -3.19
C PRO A 124 -42.26 4.52 -3.77
N VAL A 125 -42.75 5.11 -4.86
CA VAL A 125 -43.99 4.68 -5.53
C VAL A 125 -43.62 3.98 -6.83
N VAL A 126 -43.93 2.68 -6.94
CA VAL A 126 -43.64 1.85 -8.13
C VAL A 126 -44.93 1.48 -8.84
N ASN A 127 -45.05 1.92 -10.10
CA ASN A 127 -46.12 1.51 -11.00
C ASN A 127 -45.55 0.59 -12.09
N PHE A 128 -46.03 -0.65 -12.19
CA PHE A 128 -45.65 -1.60 -13.24
C PHE A 128 -46.87 -2.30 -13.82
N SER A 129 -47.03 -2.27 -15.15
CA SER A 129 -48.25 -2.68 -15.84
C SER A 129 -47.97 -3.20 -17.25
N VAL A 130 -48.95 -3.89 -17.83
CA VAL A 130 -48.94 -4.37 -19.21
C VAL A 130 -50.22 -3.96 -19.94
N ASP A 131 -50.11 -3.53 -21.19
CA ASP A 131 -51.27 -3.07 -21.99
C ASP A 131 -52.26 -4.21 -22.28
N ARG A 132 -51.75 -5.44 -22.53
CA ARG A 132 -52.53 -6.68 -22.70
C ARG A 132 -51.83 -7.85 -22.00
N ASP A 133 -52.54 -8.49 -21.08
CA ASP A 133 -52.09 -9.62 -20.27
C ASP A 133 -52.43 -11.00 -20.88
N VAL A 134 -53.26 -11.05 -21.93
CA VAL A 134 -53.56 -12.26 -22.73
C VAL A 134 -53.33 -11.99 -24.21
N ILE A 135 -52.46 -12.79 -24.84
CA ILE A 135 -52.11 -12.67 -26.27
C ILE A 135 -51.99 -14.04 -26.96
N SER A 136 -51.99 -14.09 -28.29
CA SER A 136 -51.66 -15.32 -29.03
C SER A 136 -50.14 -15.51 -29.12
N ALA A 137 -49.67 -16.74 -29.31
CA ALA A 137 -48.23 -17.00 -29.46
C ALA A 137 -47.59 -16.15 -30.58
N GLY A 138 -46.60 -15.32 -30.23
CA GLY A 138 -45.89 -14.43 -31.15
C GLY A 138 -46.55 -13.06 -31.37
N ASP A 139 -47.73 -12.80 -30.82
CA ASP A 139 -48.28 -11.44 -30.73
C ASP A 139 -47.45 -10.59 -29.75
N CYS A 140 -47.53 -9.26 -29.87
CA CYS A 140 -46.77 -8.35 -29.00
C CYS A 140 -47.65 -7.52 -28.06
N THR A 141 -47.18 -7.28 -26.84
CA THR A 141 -47.78 -6.36 -25.87
C THR A 141 -46.73 -5.34 -25.40
N VAL A 142 -47.13 -4.34 -24.61
CA VAL A 142 -46.23 -3.29 -24.10
C VAL A 142 -46.24 -3.31 -22.58
N LEU A 143 -45.05 -3.46 -21.99
CA LEU A 143 -44.79 -3.25 -20.58
C LEU A 143 -44.58 -1.76 -20.34
N ARG A 144 -45.12 -1.23 -19.23
CA ARG A 144 -44.95 0.17 -18.81
C ARG A 144 -44.59 0.23 -17.34
N TRP A 145 -43.56 1.01 -17.02
CA TRP A 145 -43.19 1.30 -15.65
C TRP A 145 -42.90 2.77 -15.43
N SER A 146 -43.18 3.23 -14.21
CA SER A 146 -42.72 4.51 -13.68
C SER A 146 -42.45 4.32 -12.20
N VAL A 147 -41.31 4.85 -11.76
CA VAL A 147 -40.86 4.86 -10.39
C VAL A 147 -40.74 6.33 -9.98
N ASP A 148 -41.49 6.74 -8.97
CA ASP A 148 -41.39 8.08 -8.36
C ASP A 148 -40.57 8.01 -7.05
N ASN A 149 -39.99 9.15 -6.64
CA ASN A 149 -39.11 9.30 -5.47
C ASN A 149 -37.77 8.50 -5.57
N VAL A 150 -37.10 8.55 -6.73
CA VAL A 150 -35.96 7.66 -7.11
C VAL A 150 -34.54 8.16 -6.74
N SER A 151 -34.38 9.03 -5.74
CA SER A 151 -33.02 9.44 -5.37
C SER A 151 -32.29 8.31 -4.63
N GLY A 152 -31.18 7.81 -5.18
CA GLY A 152 -30.26 6.95 -4.43
C GLY A 152 -30.50 5.44 -4.49
N PHE A 153 -30.64 4.90 -5.69
CA PHE A 153 -30.74 3.46 -5.93
C PHE A 153 -29.60 3.03 -6.87
N ASP A 154 -29.11 1.80 -6.73
CA ASP A 154 -28.06 1.23 -7.60
C ASP A 154 -28.57 0.87 -9.03
N GLY A 155 -29.82 1.23 -9.34
CA GLY A 155 -30.47 1.05 -10.64
C GLY A 155 -31.87 0.43 -10.54
N VAL A 156 -32.62 0.50 -11.64
CA VAL A 156 -33.86 -0.24 -11.85
C VAL A 156 -33.55 -1.33 -12.87
N THR A 157 -33.94 -2.58 -12.59
CA THR A 157 -33.73 -3.70 -13.52
C THR A 157 -35.05 -4.28 -13.99
N LEU A 158 -35.14 -4.63 -15.28
CA LEU A 158 -36.21 -5.40 -15.88
C LEU A 158 -35.63 -6.73 -16.35
N ASP A 159 -36.04 -7.83 -15.70
CA ASP A 159 -35.52 -9.19 -15.93
C ASP A 159 -33.98 -9.29 -15.86
N GLY A 160 -33.37 -8.50 -14.98
CA GLY A 160 -31.91 -8.46 -14.78
C GLY A 160 -31.16 -7.45 -15.66
N GLU A 161 -31.83 -6.78 -16.60
CA GLU A 161 -31.22 -5.71 -17.41
C GLU A 161 -31.49 -4.32 -16.80
N CYS A 162 -30.47 -3.46 -16.72
CA CYS A 162 -30.64 -2.07 -16.27
C CYS A 162 -31.53 -1.27 -17.23
N VAL A 163 -32.51 -0.55 -16.67
CA VAL A 163 -33.44 0.32 -17.40
C VAL A 163 -33.62 1.66 -16.69
N ASP A 164 -34.04 2.69 -17.43
CA ASP A 164 -34.38 3.99 -16.85
C ASP A 164 -35.58 3.88 -15.88
N PRO A 165 -35.68 4.74 -14.85
CA PRO A 165 -36.77 4.69 -13.85
C PRO A 165 -38.18 4.88 -14.41
N GLU A 166 -38.30 5.50 -15.58
CA GLU A 166 -39.54 5.56 -16.36
C GLU A 166 -39.31 4.98 -17.74
N GLY A 167 -40.18 4.08 -18.18
CA GLY A 167 -39.98 3.45 -19.47
C GLY A 167 -41.13 2.57 -19.95
N SER A 168 -40.99 2.14 -21.20
CA SER A 168 -41.88 1.15 -21.78
C SER A 168 -41.12 0.22 -22.73
N ARG A 169 -41.51 -1.06 -22.77
CA ARG A 169 -40.86 -2.08 -23.59
C ARG A 169 -41.90 -2.93 -24.30
N LYS A 170 -41.79 -3.02 -25.62
CA LYS A 170 -42.60 -3.93 -26.44
C LYS A 170 -42.01 -5.34 -26.35
N VAL A 171 -42.84 -6.33 -26.00
CA VAL A 171 -42.44 -7.74 -25.83
C VAL A 171 -43.37 -8.64 -26.62
N CYS A 172 -42.86 -9.75 -27.19
CA CYS A 172 -43.62 -10.67 -28.04
C CYS A 172 -43.39 -12.14 -27.62
N PRO A 173 -43.92 -12.57 -26.47
CA PRO A 173 -43.64 -13.90 -25.93
C PRO A 173 -44.30 -15.03 -26.75
N LEU A 174 -43.61 -16.17 -26.83
CA LEU A 174 -44.09 -17.40 -27.49
C LEU A 174 -44.82 -18.36 -26.54
N SER A 175 -44.63 -18.19 -25.23
CA SER A 175 -45.26 -18.94 -24.14
C SER A 175 -45.54 -18.02 -22.96
N ASP A 176 -46.34 -18.48 -21.99
CA ASP A 176 -46.57 -17.77 -20.74
C ASP A 176 -45.25 -17.23 -20.18
N THR A 177 -45.15 -15.91 -20.01
CA THR A 177 -43.93 -15.24 -19.57
C THR A 177 -44.27 -14.27 -18.44
N THR A 178 -43.46 -14.30 -17.38
CA THR A 178 -43.54 -13.37 -16.25
C THR A 178 -42.38 -12.41 -16.35
N TYR A 179 -42.69 -11.11 -16.37
CA TYR A 179 -41.69 -10.04 -16.41
C TYR A 179 -41.55 -9.43 -15.02
N THR A 180 -40.32 -9.19 -14.59
CA THR A 180 -39.98 -8.79 -13.22
C THR A 180 -39.27 -7.45 -13.24
N LEU A 181 -39.89 -6.43 -12.66
CA LEU A 181 -39.25 -5.15 -12.37
C LEU A 181 -38.72 -5.18 -10.94
N ARG A 182 -37.41 -4.96 -10.79
CA ARG A 182 -36.71 -5.06 -9.52
C ARG A 182 -35.94 -3.77 -9.23
N LEU A 183 -36.15 -3.26 -8.02
CA LEU A 183 -35.38 -2.16 -7.44
C LEU A 183 -34.64 -2.72 -6.22
N SER A 184 -33.36 -2.42 -6.13
CA SER A 184 -32.50 -2.87 -5.03
C SER A 184 -32.05 -1.68 -4.16
N PRO A 185 -32.92 -1.09 -3.33
CA PRO A 185 -32.45 -0.15 -2.33
C PRO A 185 -31.70 -0.86 -1.20
N SER A 186 -30.83 -0.11 -0.51
CA SER A 186 -30.02 -0.58 0.63
C SER A 186 -30.82 -1.12 1.83
N TYR A 187 -32.15 -0.89 1.87
CA TYR A 187 -33.06 -1.38 2.92
C TYR A 187 -33.95 -2.55 2.51
N GLY A 188 -33.74 -3.17 1.34
CA GLY A 188 -34.40 -4.40 0.91
C GLY A 188 -35.00 -4.34 -0.49
N GLU A 189 -35.20 -5.49 -1.12
CA GLU A 189 -35.59 -5.57 -2.53
C GLU A 189 -37.09 -5.25 -2.76
N ILE A 190 -37.40 -4.36 -3.70
CA ILE A 190 -38.77 -4.11 -4.17
C ILE A 190 -38.94 -4.83 -5.51
N VAL A 191 -39.79 -5.86 -5.51
CA VAL A 191 -40.13 -6.64 -6.71
C VAL A 191 -41.57 -6.38 -7.13
N ARG A 192 -41.79 -6.17 -8.43
CA ARG A 192 -43.11 -6.15 -9.06
C ARG A 192 -43.11 -7.05 -10.28
N GLU A 193 -44.14 -7.88 -10.39
CA GLU A 193 -44.28 -8.83 -11.49
C GLU A 193 -45.55 -8.53 -12.29
N VAL A 194 -45.45 -8.68 -13.61
CA VAL A 194 -46.61 -8.75 -14.50
C VAL A 194 -46.50 -10.00 -15.36
N ARG A 195 -47.62 -10.71 -15.51
CA ARG A 195 -47.68 -11.96 -16.26
C ARG A 195 -48.42 -11.77 -17.57
N VAL A 196 -47.84 -12.29 -18.65
CA VAL A 196 -48.47 -12.36 -19.96
C VAL A 196 -48.80 -13.82 -20.26
N HIS A 197 -50.09 -14.12 -20.40
CA HIS A 197 -50.60 -15.42 -20.78
C HIS A 197 -50.65 -15.56 -22.30
N VAL A 198 -50.10 -16.68 -22.80
CA VAL A 198 -49.99 -16.94 -24.24
C VAL A 198 -50.88 -18.10 -24.64
N ILE A 199 -51.84 -17.83 -25.52
CA ILE A 199 -52.73 -18.85 -26.09
C ILE A 199 -51.98 -19.54 -27.24
N ALA A 200 -51.56 -20.79 -27.02
CA ALA A 200 -50.90 -21.61 -28.03
C ALA A 200 -51.91 -22.10 -29.10
N PRO A 201 -51.54 -22.10 -30.39
CA PRO A 201 -52.31 -22.83 -31.40
C PRO A 201 -52.12 -24.34 -31.22
N THR A 202 -53.22 -25.09 -31.31
CA THR A 202 -53.26 -26.55 -31.16
C THR A 202 -52.31 -27.26 -32.14
N PRO A 203 -51.40 -28.12 -31.67
CA PRO A 203 -50.39 -28.75 -32.54
C PRO A 203 -50.95 -29.94 -33.33
N THR A 204 -50.65 -29.96 -34.64
CA THR A 204 -50.80 -31.14 -35.51
C THR A 204 -49.53 -32.00 -35.39
N LEU A 205 -49.67 -33.30 -35.14
CA LEU A 205 -48.56 -34.23 -34.91
C LEU A 205 -47.71 -34.47 -36.18
N VAL A 206 -46.39 -34.32 -36.07
CA VAL A 206 -45.37 -34.73 -37.04
C VAL A 206 -44.28 -35.53 -36.29
N PRO A 207 -43.75 -36.64 -36.86
CA PRO A 207 -42.94 -37.60 -36.10
C PRO A 207 -41.47 -37.20 -35.89
N THR A 208 -40.89 -37.86 -34.88
CA THR A 208 -39.57 -37.80 -34.23
C THR A 208 -38.33 -37.64 -35.15
N PRO A 209 -37.34 -36.79 -34.79
CA PRO A 209 -36.03 -36.76 -35.43
C PRO A 209 -35.00 -37.71 -34.77
N THR A 210 -34.21 -38.31 -35.65
CA THR A 210 -32.99 -39.14 -35.50
C THR A 210 -31.84 -38.34 -34.85
N PRO A 211 -30.80 -38.96 -34.25
CA PRO A 211 -29.73 -38.24 -33.54
C PRO A 211 -28.89 -37.38 -34.50
N VAL A 212 -28.58 -36.16 -34.07
CA VAL A 212 -27.75 -35.18 -34.81
C VAL A 212 -26.26 -35.50 -34.57
N PRO A 213 -25.43 -35.61 -35.62
CA PRO A 213 -23.97 -35.69 -35.48
C PRO A 213 -23.42 -34.38 -34.90
N MET A 214 -22.34 -34.46 -34.11
CA MET A 214 -21.59 -33.29 -33.64
C MET A 214 -21.31 -32.31 -34.79
N PRO A 215 -21.52 -31.00 -34.59
CA PRO A 215 -21.24 -30.01 -35.63
C PRO A 215 -19.74 -29.98 -35.94
N THR A 216 -19.43 -29.94 -37.24
CA THR A 216 -18.10 -29.60 -37.75
C THR A 216 -17.70 -28.23 -37.19
N PRO A 217 -16.46 -28.02 -36.70
CA PRO A 217 -16.03 -26.73 -36.17
C PRO A 217 -16.23 -25.62 -37.23
N ASP A 218 -16.82 -24.49 -36.83
CA ASP A 218 -16.95 -23.32 -37.70
C ASP A 218 -15.55 -22.75 -37.97
N PHE A 219 -15.12 -22.82 -39.23
CA PHE A 219 -13.84 -22.28 -39.68
C PHE A 219 -13.67 -20.77 -39.36
N THR A 220 -14.77 -20.04 -39.19
CA THR A 220 -14.78 -18.61 -38.83
C THR A 220 -14.41 -18.41 -37.36
N GLU A 221 -14.98 -19.21 -36.47
CA GLU A 221 -14.72 -19.17 -35.03
C GLU A 221 -13.28 -19.60 -34.72
N ALA A 222 -12.80 -20.69 -35.35
CA ALA A 222 -11.42 -21.13 -35.19
C ALA A 222 -10.39 -20.10 -35.66
N ARG A 223 -10.71 -19.36 -36.73
CA ARG A 223 -9.86 -18.26 -37.21
C ARG A 223 -9.82 -17.10 -36.22
N HIS A 224 -10.97 -16.72 -35.66
CA HIS A 224 -11.07 -15.66 -34.64
C HIS A 224 -10.14 -15.93 -33.45
N TRP A 225 -10.19 -17.14 -32.88
CA TRP A 225 -9.36 -17.48 -31.70
C TRP A 225 -7.86 -17.52 -32.00
N LEU A 226 -7.46 -17.99 -33.20
CA LEU A 226 -6.06 -17.92 -33.63
C LEU A 226 -5.59 -16.47 -33.77
N ASP A 227 -6.38 -15.62 -34.40
CA ASP A 227 -6.04 -14.20 -34.61
C ASP A 227 -5.98 -13.44 -33.28
N GLU A 228 -6.91 -13.72 -32.36
CA GLU A 228 -6.92 -13.15 -31.01
C GLU A 228 -5.68 -13.55 -30.21
N LYS A 229 -5.34 -14.85 -30.17
CA LYS A 229 -4.14 -15.33 -29.49
C LYS A 229 -2.87 -14.71 -30.08
N MET A 230 -2.78 -14.56 -31.40
CA MET A 230 -1.65 -13.87 -32.03
C MET A 230 -1.57 -12.39 -31.64
N ALA A 231 -2.70 -11.71 -31.43
CA ALA A 231 -2.72 -10.33 -30.96
C ALA A 231 -2.26 -10.21 -29.49
N LEU A 232 -2.64 -11.17 -28.63
CA LEU A 232 -2.22 -11.19 -27.22
C LEU A 232 -0.70 -11.33 -27.05
N ILE A 233 -0.03 -12.11 -27.91
CA ILE A 233 1.44 -12.26 -27.88
C ILE A 233 2.15 -10.90 -27.89
N ALA A 234 1.67 -9.93 -28.68
CA ALA A 234 2.29 -8.61 -28.72
C ALA A 234 2.16 -7.86 -27.38
N SER A 235 1.04 -8.05 -26.66
CA SER A 235 0.82 -7.45 -25.34
C SER A 235 1.67 -8.11 -24.25
N LEU A 236 1.86 -9.43 -24.34
CA LEU A 236 2.64 -10.25 -23.41
C LEU A 236 4.16 -10.08 -23.61
N GLU A 237 4.62 -9.80 -24.82
CA GLU A 237 6.03 -9.50 -25.09
C GLU A 237 6.39 -8.01 -24.97
N THR A 238 5.46 -7.19 -24.47
CA THR A 238 5.67 -5.76 -24.21
C THR A 238 6.99 -5.51 -23.50
N VAL A 239 7.69 -4.45 -23.94
CA VAL A 239 8.96 -3.98 -23.36
C VAL A 239 8.73 -2.89 -22.29
N ASP A 240 7.64 -2.14 -22.40
CA ASP A 240 7.30 -1.05 -21.48
C ASP A 240 6.00 -1.38 -20.75
N ILE A 241 6.09 -1.75 -19.48
CA ILE A 241 4.94 -2.22 -18.71
C ILE A 241 4.25 -1.01 -18.08
N PRO A 242 2.96 -0.77 -18.37
CA PRO A 242 2.24 0.35 -17.77
C PRO A 242 2.01 0.08 -16.28
N ALA A 243 2.31 1.08 -15.45
CA ALA A 243 1.87 1.16 -14.06
C ALA A 243 1.06 2.44 -13.87
N ASN A 244 0.21 2.48 -12.85
CA ASN A 244 -0.65 3.63 -12.59
C ASN A 244 0.10 4.89 -12.14
N LEU A 245 1.30 4.75 -11.59
CA LEU A 245 2.15 5.87 -11.15
C LEU A 245 3.12 6.32 -12.25
N PHE A 246 3.78 5.37 -12.90
CA PHE A 246 4.77 5.60 -13.96
C PHE A 246 4.85 4.38 -14.88
N THR A 247 5.45 4.53 -16.07
CA THR A 247 5.72 3.40 -16.97
C THR A 247 7.06 2.77 -16.60
N VAL A 248 7.12 1.44 -16.57
CA VAL A 248 8.35 0.67 -16.33
C VAL A 248 8.98 0.30 -17.67
N PRO A 249 10.08 0.96 -18.10
CA PRO A 249 10.63 0.75 -19.42
C PRO A 249 11.63 -0.43 -19.49
N GLY A 250 11.79 -1.00 -20.69
CA GLY A 250 12.92 -1.87 -20.99
C GLY A 250 12.87 -3.29 -20.42
N VAL A 251 11.70 -3.76 -19.97
CA VAL A 251 11.49 -5.11 -19.46
C VAL A 251 10.70 -5.92 -20.48
N ARG A 252 11.37 -6.85 -21.18
CA ARG A 252 10.65 -7.87 -21.97
C ARG A 252 9.89 -8.76 -21.00
N ALA A 253 8.57 -8.72 -21.05
CA ALA A 253 7.72 -9.43 -20.10
C ALA A 253 7.77 -10.96 -20.27
N TYR A 254 7.47 -11.51 -21.45
CA TYR A 254 7.42 -12.97 -21.68
C TYR A 254 8.08 -13.42 -22.99
N ASP A 255 8.41 -14.72 -23.08
CA ASP A 255 8.85 -15.43 -24.30
C ASP A 255 7.70 -16.30 -24.85
N GLU A 256 7.16 -15.92 -26.01
CA GLU A 256 6.03 -16.59 -26.67
C GLU A 256 6.49 -17.49 -27.84
N SER A 257 7.76 -17.90 -27.89
CA SER A 257 8.28 -18.73 -28.98
C SER A 257 7.57 -20.09 -29.10
N ALA A 258 7.32 -20.76 -27.98
CA ALA A 258 6.61 -22.04 -27.94
C ALA A 258 5.14 -21.90 -28.39
N ALA A 259 4.45 -20.84 -27.94
CA ALA A 259 3.09 -20.56 -28.37
C ALA A 259 3.00 -20.30 -29.88
N ARG A 260 3.94 -19.54 -30.45
CA ARG A 260 3.99 -19.33 -31.92
C ARG A 260 4.17 -20.62 -32.69
N GLU A 261 4.97 -21.55 -32.18
CA GLU A 261 5.16 -22.86 -32.80
C GLU A 261 3.85 -23.66 -32.81
N LEU A 262 3.13 -23.69 -31.69
CA LEU A 262 1.81 -24.31 -31.57
C LEU A 262 0.81 -23.67 -32.54
N LEU A 263 0.70 -22.34 -32.55
CA LEU A 263 -0.23 -21.61 -33.43
C LEU A 263 0.07 -21.84 -34.91
N SER A 264 1.35 -21.96 -35.28
CA SER A 264 1.76 -22.30 -36.64
C SER A 264 1.23 -23.67 -37.07
N ARG A 265 1.34 -24.68 -36.19
CA ARG A 265 0.78 -26.03 -36.43
C ARG A 265 -0.74 -26.00 -36.55
N LEU A 266 -1.43 -25.37 -35.59
CA LEU A 266 -2.90 -25.29 -35.58
C LEU A 266 -3.43 -24.53 -36.80
N ASN A 267 -2.79 -23.44 -37.21
CA ASN A 267 -3.16 -22.68 -38.42
C ASN A 267 -2.98 -23.52 -39.70
N ALA A 268 -1.92 -24.34 -39.78
CA ALA A 268 -1.72 -25.27 -40.89
C ALA A 268 -2.81 -26.35 -40.93
N GLN A 269 -3.19 -26.93 -39.78
CA GLN A 269 -4.28 -27.90 -39.67
C GLN A 269 -5.63 -27.29 -40.03
N LEU A 270 -5.91 -26.05 -39.62
CA LEU A 270 -7.10 -25.29 -40.00
C LEU A 270 -7.18 -25.09 -41.52
N GLY A 271 -6.08 -24.69 -42.16
CA GLY A 271 -6.02 -24.54 -43.62
C GLY A 271 -6.21 -25.86 -44.38
N GLN A 272 -5.93 -27.00 -43.73
CA GLN A 272 -6.13 -28.34 -44.27
C GLN A 272 -7.49 -28.95 -43.91
N GLY A 273 -8.30 -28.29 -43.06
CA GLY A 273 -9.58 -28.84 -42.57
C GLY A 273 -9.44 -30.04 -41.63
N THR A 274 -8.31 -30.12 -40.90
CA THR A 274 -7.96 -31.25 -40.02
C THR A 274 -7.98 -30.92 -38.53
N LEU A 275 -8.27 -29.66 -38.18
CA LEU A 275 -8.34 -29.21 -36.78
C LEU A 275 -9.51 -29.91 -36.06
N THR A 276 -9.23 -30.50 -34.90
CA THR A 276 -10.24 -31.18 -34.07
C THR A 276 -10.98 -30.21 -33.16
N PRO A 277 -12.23 -30.51 -32.76
CA PRO A 277 -12.96 -29.72 -31.76
C PRO A 277 -12.21 -29.58 -30.44
N GLU A 278 -11.53 -30.64 -29.98
CA GLU A 278 -10.77 -30.64 -28.73
C GLU A 278 -9.54 -29.73 -28.81
N GLN A 279 -8.84 -29.69 -29.95
CA GLN A 279 -7.74 -28.74 -30.18
C GLN A 279 -8.24 -27.29 -30.22
N LEU A 280 -9.44 -27.05 -30.77
CA LEU A 280 -10.04 -25.73 -30.77
C LEU A 280 -10.41 -25.28 -29.35
N GLU A 281 -11.05 -26.13 -28.55
CA GLU A 281 -11.35 -25.84 -27.15
C GLU A 281 -10.06 -25.56 -26.35
N ALA A 282 -9.02 -26.37 -26.56
CA ALA A 282 -7.73 -26.19 -25.92
C ALA A 282 -7.07 -24.84 -26.27
N LEU A 283 -7.18 -24.40 -27.53
CA LEU A 283 -6.75 -23.07 -27.97
C LEU A 283 -7.57 -21.95 -27.34
N GLN A 284 -8.89 -22.12 -27.22
CA GLN A 284 -9.76 -21.15 -26.54
C GLN A 284 -9.33 -20.97 -25.08
N ARG A 285 -9.09 -22.08 -24.36
CA ARG A 285 -8.63 -22.06 -22.97
C ARG A 285 -7.26 -21.40 -22.79
N LEU A 286 -6.31 -21.71 -23.68
CA LEU A 286 -5.01 -21.02 -23.71
C LEU A 286 -5.18 -19.51 -23.94
N THR A 287 -6.07 -19.11 -24.84
CA THR A 287 -6.35 -17.69 -25.11
C THR A 287 -6.95 -17.00 -23.89
N LEU A 288 -7.83 -17.68 -23.14
CA LEU A 288 -8.41 -17.17 -21.91
C LEU A 288 -7.37 -16.98 -20.80
N GLU A 289 -6.50 -17.97 -20.58
CA GLU A 289 -5.37 -17.87 -19.63
C GLU A 289 -4.55 -16.63 -19.93
N GLU A 290 -4.07 -16.49 -21.16
CA GLU A 290 -3.16 -15.42 -21.52
C GLU A 290 -3.80 -14.05 -21.52
N ARG A 291 -5.10 -13.96 -21.85
CA ARG A 291 -5.87 -12.73 -21.68
C ARG A 291 -5.91 -12.31 -20.21
N ALA A 292 -6.05 -13.26 -19.29
CA ALA A 292 -6.00 -13.00 -17.85
C ALA A 292 -4.61 -12.52 -17.43
N LEU A 293 -3.55 -13.23 -17.82
CA LEU A 293 -2.17 -12.90 -17.47
C LEU A 293 -1.74 -11.53 -18.01
N ALA A 294 -2.18 -11.16 -19.22
CA ALA A 294 -1.95 -9.85 -19.80
C ALA A 294 -2.62 -8.71 -19.00
N GLN A 295 -3.76 -8.97 -18.37
CA GLN A 295 -4.46 -8.00 -17.50
C GLN A 295 -3.88 -7.96 -16.07
N MET A 296 -3.38 -9.08 -15.56
CA MET A 296 -2.78 -9.19 -14.24
C MET A 296 -1.38 -8.53 -14.17
N LEU A 297 -0.63 -8.53 -15.27
CA LEU A 297 0.71 -7.94 -15.31
C LEU A 297 0.71 -6.43 -14.95
N PRO A 298 -0.13 -5.56 -15.55
CA PRO A 298 -0.26 -4.17 -15.12
C PRO A 298 -0.77 -4.02 -13.69
N ALA A 299 -1.62 -4.94 -13.20
CA ALA A 299 -2.11 -4.91 -11.83
C ALA A 299 -0.97 -5.15 -10.83
N TYR A 300 -0.19 -6.22 -11.01
CA TYR A 300 0.98 -6.51 -10.19
C TYR A 300 2.00 -5.37 -10.25
N THR A 301 2.26 -4.86 -11.46
CA THR A 301 3.21 -3.76 -11.67
C THR A 301 2.74 -2.47 -11.01
N SER A 302 1.44 -2.18 -11.00
CA SER A 302 0.89 -0.99 -10.32
C SER A 302 0.97 -1.08 -8.80
N VAL A 303 0.66 -2.24 -8.21
CA VAL A 303 0.86 -2.45 -6.77
C VAL A 303 2.34 -2.38 -6.43
N GLY A 304 3.20 -3.01 -7.24
CA GLY A 304 4.65 -2.98 -7.07
C GLY A 304 5.22 -1.56 -7.17
N ALA A 305 4.76 -0.78 -8.15
CA ALA A 305 5.12 0.63 -8.30
C ALA A 305 4.78 1.44 -7.04
N SER A 306 3.61 1.21 -6.43
CA SER A 306 3.23 1.89 -5.19
C SER A 306 4.19 1.61 -4.02
N LEU A 307 4.74 0.39 -3.94
CA LEU A 307 5.70 0.00 -2.91
C LEU A 307 7.06 0.65 -3.16
N THR A 308 7.58 0.52 -4.39
CA THR A 308 8.89 1.08 -4.75
C THR A 308 8.91 2.60 -4.76
N ASP A 309 7.78 3.24 -5.04
CA ASP A 309 7.63 4.70 -4.95
C ASP A 309 7.79 5.17 -3.50
N VAL A 310 7.07 4.56 -2.56
CA VAL A 310 7.20 4.85 -1.13
C VAL A 310 8.63 4.63 -0.64
N TYR A 311 9.28 3.55 -1.06
CA TYR A 311 10.66 3.26 -0.69
C TYR A 311 11.65 4.28 -1.23
N ALA A 312 11.53 4.63 -2.52
CA ALA A 312 12.38 5.63 -3.14
C ALA A 312 12.21 6.99 -2.47
N ASP A 313 10.97 7.46 -2.29
CA ASP A 313 10.69 8.75 -1.65
C ASP A 313 11.26 8.81 -0.23
N SER A 314 11.15 7.73 0.55
CA SER A 314 11.73 7.65 1.91
C SER A 314 13.27 7.73 1.87
N VAL A 315 13.92 6.97 0.99
CA VAL A 315 15.39 6.95 0.85
C VAL A 315 15.93 8.28 0.32
N GLU A 316 15.29 8.83 -0.71
CA GLU A 316 15.61 10.13 -1.31
C GLU A 316 15.51 11.25 -0.29
N THR A 317 14.43 11.30 0.47
CA THR A 317 14.26 12.29 1.54
C THR A 317 15.34 12.12 2.61
N ALA A 318 15.59 10.88 3.05
CA ALA A 318 16.53 10.56 4.13
C ALA A 318 17.96 10.99 3.79
N LEU A 319 18.43 10.58 2.63
CA LEU A 319 19.76 10.92 2.16
C LEU A 319 19.83 12.41 1.76
N GLY A 320 18.79 12.96 1.14
CA GLY A 320 18.75 14.38 0.80
C GLY A 320 18.87 15.30 2.01
N VAL A 321 18.17 14.99 3.11
CA VAL A 321 18.32 15.72 4.38
C VAL A 321 19.71 15.54 4.96
N MET A 322 20.26 14.32 4.95
CA MET A 322 21.63 14.06 5.42
C MET A 322 22.66 14.91 4.67
N PHE A 323 22.63 14.92 3.34
CA PHE A 323 23.53 15.71 2.49
C PHE A 323 23.31 17.22 2.69
N ALA A 324 22.06 17.67 2.81
CA ALA A 324 21.73 19.06 3.04
C ALA A 324 22.31 19.60 4.36
N LEU A 325 22.38 18.78 5.41
CA LEU A 325 22.91 19.17 6.73
C LEU A 325 24.43 19.29 6.80
N HIS A 326 25.17 18.80 5.80
CA HIS A 326 26.64 18.75 5.82
C HIS A 326 27.32 20.11 6.12
N PRO A 327 26.89 21.25 5.52
CA PRO A 327 27.46 22.57 5.84
C PRO A 327 27.21 22.99 7.29
N ALA A 328 26.09 22.57 7.90
CA ALA A 328 25.77 22.91 9.28
C ALA A 328 26.65 22.15 10.27
N TRP A 329 26.95 20.88 10.00
CA TRP A 329 27.90 20.11 10.80
C TRP A 329 29.31 20.70 10.77
N ASN A 330 29.76 21.23 9.64
CA ASN A 330 31.05 21.93 9.52
C ASN A 330 31.16 23.14 10.46
N VAL A 331 30.09 23.93 10.57
CA VAL A 331 30.05 25.07 11.50
C VAL A 331 29.98 24.59 12.95
N CYS A 332 29.15 23.60 13.24
CA CYS A 332 29.02 23.03 14.57
C CYS A 332 30.36 22.52 15.13
N ARG A 333 31.19 21.85 14.32
CA ARG A 333 32.56 21.42 14.70
C ARG A 333 33.45 22.57 15.19
N SER A 334 33.27 23.78 14.66
CA SER A 334 34.04 24.95 15.09
C SER A 334 33.61 25.51 16.45
N LYS A 335 32.45 25.07 16.98
CA LYS A 335 31.81 25.63 18.18
C LYS A 335 31.64 24.62 19.31
N VAL A 336 31.39 23.35 18.99
CA VAL A 336 30.99 22.30 19.95
C VAL A 336 32.03 21.16 19.91
N PRO A 337 32.73 20.85 21.03
CA PRO A 337 33.82 19.87 21.06
C PRO A 337 33.44 18.43 20.71
N PHE A 338 32.15 18.09 20.81
CA PHE A 338 31.61 16.75 20.54
C PHE A 338 30.65 16.75 19.36
N CYS A 339 30.73 17.75 18.49
CA CYS A 339 29.85 17.85 17.32
C CYS A 339 29.93 16.62 16.42
N ASP A 340 31.12 16.02 16.25
CA ASP A 340 31.30 14.81 15.45
C ASP A 340 30.41 13.66 15.96
N ARG A 341 30.29 13.50 17.29
CA ARG A 341 29.41 12.48 17.89
C ARG A 341 27.93 12.78 17.68
N LEU A 342 27.52 14.05 17.64
CA LEU A 342 26.14 14.43 17.30
C LEU A 342 25.82 14.18 15.82
N GLN A 343 26.77 14.50 14.94
CA GLN A 343 26.66 14.19 13.52
C GLN A 343 26.56 12.67 13.32
N GLU A 344 27.47 11.90 13.90
CA GLU A 344 27.48 10.43 13.83
C GLU A 344 26.18 9.83 14.36
N ALA A 345 25.66 10.31 15.49
CA ALA A 345 24.38 9.85 16.02
C ALA A 345 23.20 10.18 15.10
N THR A 346 23.21 11.37 14.49
CA THR A 346 22.18 11.81 13.53
C THR A 346 22.22 10.93 12.28
N GLU A 347 23.41 10.73 11.70
CA GLU A 347 23.60 9.90 10.51
C GLU A 347 23.27 8.43 10.78
N ALA A 348 23.70 7.88 11.92
CA ALA A 348 23.36 6.52 12.34
C ALA A 348 21.85 6.32 12.50
N THR A 349 21.12 7.35 12.95
CA THR A 349 19.65 7.31 13.03
C THR A 349 19.01 7.26 11.65
N ILE A 350 19.51 8.03 10.69
CA ILE A 350 19.03 7.98 9.31
C ILE A 350 19.32 6.61 8.68
N TRP A 351 20.55 6.09 8.83
CA TRP A 351 20.91 4.76 8.34
C TRP A 351 20.10 3.66 9.00
N ARG A 352 19.77 3.82 10.28
CA ARG A 352 18.83 2.93 10.96
C ARG A 352 17.46 2.98 10.32
N LEU A 353 16.87 4.16 10.10
CA LEU A 353 15.53 4.28 9.50
C LEU A 353 15.47 3.64 8.11
N ILE A 354 16.51 3.88 7.30
CA ILE A 354 16.70 3.24 5.99
C ILE A 354 16.83 1.71 6.16
N GLY A 355 17.67 1.25 7.10
CA GLY A 355 17.92 -0.17 7.35
C GLY A 355 16.72 -0.93 7.90
N ASP A 356 15.96 -0.33 8.81
CA ASP A 356 14.73 -0.89 9.40
C ASP A 356 13.64 -1.01 8.31
N GLY A 357 13.55 -0.02 7.41
CA GLY A 357 12.69 -0.11 6.22
C GLY A 357 13.08 -1.23 5.26
N GLY A 358 14.37 -1.39 4.97
CA GLY A 358 14.86 -2.48 4.13
C GLY A 358 14.63 -3.84 4.76
N ARG A 359 14.91 -3.98 6.07
CA ARG A 359 14.64 -5.20 6.83
C ARG A 359 13.16 -5.56 6.81
N LEU A 360 12.27 -4.57 6.94
CA LEU A 360 10.83 -4.78 6.80
C LEU A 360 10.49 -5.27 5.39
N ALA A 361 10.91 -4.54 4.35
CA ALA A 361 10.63 -4.88 2.96
C ALA A 361 11.04 -6.31 2.61
N THR A 362 12.23 -6.74 3.04
CA THR A 362 12.71 -8.11 2.81
C THR A 362 11.88 -9.18 3.50
N ARG A 363 11.20 -8.87 4.61
CA ARG A 363 10.36 -9.83 5.35
C ARG A 363 8.90 -9.83 4.88
N THR A 364 8.42 -8.72 4.32
CA THR A 364 7.00 -8.56 3.96
C THR A 364 6.73 -8.79 2.46
N ILE A 365 7.53 -8.20 1.56
CA ILE A 365 7.28 -8.24 0.11
C ILE A 365 7.32 -9.66 -0.44
N GLY A 366 8.28 -10.48 0.00
CA GLY A 366 8.53 -11.81 -0.54
C GLY A 366 8.12 -12.95 0.37
N ALA A 367 7.16 -13.76 -0.07
CA ALA A 367 6.85 -15.03 0.59
C ALA A 367 7.94 -16.08 0.30
N SER A 368 8.54 -16.04 -0.91
CA SER A 368 9.62 -16.93 -1.31
C SER A 368 11.01 -16.36 -0.99
N PRO A 369 12.04 -17.21 -0.80
CA PRO A 369 13.42 -16.77 -0.64
C PRO A 369 13.89 -15.80 -1.73
N ASP A 370 13.62 -16.11 -2.99
CA ASP A 370 14.04 -15.30 -4.14
C ASP A 370 13.43 -13.88 -4.13
N GLN A 371 12.18 -13.76 -3.68
CA GLN A 371 11.52 -12.46 -3.54
C GLN A 371 12.13 -11.63 -2.40
N ARG A 372 12.49 -12.28 -1.28
CA ARG A 372 13.17 -11.58 -0.16
C ARG A 372 14.54 -11.06 -0.57
N GLU A 373 15.27 -11.87 -1.32
CA GLU A 373 16.56 -11.47 -1.89
C GLU A 373 16.38 -10.31 -2.88
N THR A 374 15.41 -10.41 -3.78
CA THR A 374 15.09 -9.34 -4.75
C THR A 374 14.73 -8.04 -4.02
N ALA A 375 13.92 -8.09 -2.97
CA ALA A 375 13.58 -6.92 -2.16
C ALA A 375 14.82 -6.29 -1.52
N ALA A 376 15.76 -7.09 -1.02
CA ALA A 376 17.02 -6.60 -0.46
C ALA A 376 17.87 -5.89 -1.54
N GLN A 377 17.94 -6.47 -2.73
CA GLN A 377 18.67 -5.91 -3.86
C GLN A 377 18.05 -4.60 -4.35
N VAL A 378 16.72 -4.52 -4.42
CA VAL A 378 15.99 -3.29 -4.78
C VAL A 378 16.33 -2.18 -3.80
N TRP A 379 16.27 -2.47 -2.49
CA TRP A 379 16.56 -1.48 -1.45
C TRP A 379 17.97 -0.90 -1.56
N ASP A 380 18.95 -1.80 -1.67
CA ASP A 380 20.36 -1.49 -1.78
C ASP A 380 20.68 -0.74 -3.09
N PHE A 381 19.97 -1.06 -4.18
CA PHE A 381 20.03 -0.33 -5.45
C PHE A 381 19.49 1.10 -5.32
N THR A 382 18.33 1.30 -4.70
CA THR A 382 17.72 2.62 -4.50
C THR A 382 18.66 3.56 -3.73
N ILE A 383 19.21 3.11 -2.60
CA ILE A 383 20.17 3.88 -1.78
C ILE A 383 21.34 4.37 -2.64
N ARG A 384 21.99 3.46 -3.38
CA ARG A 384 23.14 3.82 -4.23
C ARG A 384 22.80 4.84 -5.30
N LEU A 385 21.67 4.64 -5.99
CA LEU A 385 21.30 5.53 -7.09
C LEU A 385 21.04 6.94 -6.56
N THR A 386 20.35 7.04 -5.41
CA THR A 386 20.13 8.29 -4.70
C THR A 386 21.44 8.93 -4.25
N GLU A 387 22.34 8.18 -3.61
CA GLU A 387 23.65 8.69 -3.18
C GLU A 387 24.48 9.22 -4.35
N ASN A 388 24.57 8.45 -5.44
CA ASN A 388 25.32 8.85 -6.63
C ASN A 388 24.80 10.19 -7.17
N ARG A 389 23.48 10.35 -7.30
CA ARG A 389 22.87 11.59 -7.77
C ARG A 389 23.12 12.77 -6.83
N LEU A 390 23.02 12.57 -5.52
CA LEU A 390 23.34 13.59 -4.52
C LEU A 390 24.82 13.99 -4.60
N SER A 391 25.72 13.02 -4.78
CA SER A 391 27.16 13.24 -4.90
C SER A 391 27.55 14.01 -6.16
N GLU A 392 26.77 13.87 -7.24
CA GLU A 392 26.92 14.61 -8.50
C GLU A 392 26.36 16.05 -8.41
N GLY A 393 25.76 16.43 -7.28
CA GLY A 393 25.22 17.76 -7.01
C GLY A 393 23.73 17.91 -7.29
N GLY A 394 22.99 16.81 -7.48
CA GLY A 394 21.53 16.83 -7.60
C GLY A 394 20.87 17.34 -6.31
N SER A 395 19.83 18.16 -6.48
CA SER A 395 19.04 18.65 -5.34
C SER A 395 17.96 17.64 -4.92
N LEU A 396 17.52 17.70 -3.66
CA LEU A 396 16.43 16.87 -3.17
C LEU A 396 15.12 17.06 -3.97
N ALA A 397 14.85 18.28 -4.42
CA ALA A 397 13.66 18.56 -5.25
C ALA A 397 13.75 17.93 -6.65
N GLU A 398 14.95 17.80 -7.23
CA GLU A 398 15.14 17.10 -8.51
C GLU A 398 15.02 15.59 -8.34
N LEU A 399 15.49 15.04 -7.21
CA LEU A 399 15.34 13.63 -6.88
C LEU A 399 13.88 13.21 -6.76
N LEU A 400 13.12 13.90 -5.90
CA LEU A 400 11.70 13.60 -5.64
C LEU A 400 10.77 13.85 -6.84
N ALA A 401 11.28 14.44 -7.92
CA ALA A 401 10.54 14.71 -9.15
C ALA A 401 10.88 13.75 -10.30
N ASP A 402 11.90 12.90 -10.13
CA ASP A 402 12.41 12.00 -11.17
C ASP A 402 12.09 10.55 -10.85
N ASP A 403 11.01 10.04 -11.47
CA ASP A 403 10.51 8.68 -11.28
C ASP A 403 11.43 7.56 -11.81
N SER A 404 12.61 7.88 -12.37
CA SER A 404 13.49 6.85 -12.95
C SER A 404 14.09 5.90 -11.92
N ILE A 405 14.28 6.33 -10.66
CA ILE A 405 14.71 5.44 -9.57
C ILE A 405 13.61 4.43 -9.28
N GLN A 406 12.38 4.91 -9.16
CA GLN A 406 11.15 4.18 -8.88
C GLN A 406 10.86 3.17 -10.01
N ALA A 407 10.94 3.61 -11.26
CA ALA A 407 10.73 2.77 -12.44
C ALA A 407 11.76 1.64 -12.53
N THR A 408 13.04 1.94 -12.27
CA THR A 408 14.11 0.93 -12.29
C THR A 408 13.97 -0.05 -11.12
N SER A 409 13.63 0.46 -9.94
CA SER A 409 13.37 -0.36 -8.74
C SER A 409 12.18 -1.30 -8.97
N THR A 410 11.11 -0.81 -9.60
CA THR A 410 9.94 -1.64 -9.98
C THR A 410 10.33 -2.71 -10.98
N ALA A 411 11.12 -2.37 -12.01
CA ALA A 411 11.58 -3.31 -13.02
C ALA A 411 12.33 -4.51 -12.43
N LEU A 412 13.14 -4.28 -11.39
CA LEU A 412 13.82 -5.32 -10.63
C LEU A 412 12.83 -6.13 -9.78
N MET A 413 11.93 -5.46 -9.08
CA MET A 413 10.99 -6.08 -8.15
C MET A 413 9.98 -7.01 -8.83
N ILE A 414 9.62 -6.75 -10.10
CA ILE A 414 8.70 -7.60 -10.87
C ILE A 414 9.36 -8.86 -11.47
N GLN A 415 10.69 -8.98 -11.48
CA GLN A 415 11.37 -10.12 -12.14
C GLN A 415 10.92 -11.50 -11.62
N PRO A 416 10.78 -11.73 -10.30
CA PRO A 416 10.31 -13.03 -9.79
C PRO A 416 8.89 -13.37 -10.26
N TYR A 417 8.02 -12.36 -10.36
CA TYR A 417 6.66 -12.51 -10.87
C TYR A 417 6.65 -12.89 -12.35
N LEU A 418 7.47 -12.21 -13.17
CA LEU A 418 7.62 -12.53 -14.59
C LEU A 418 8.13 -13.96 -14.79
N ALA A 419 9.16 -14.37 -14.04
CA ALA A 419 9.72 -15.71 -14.13
C ALA A 419 8.69 -16.80 -13.75
N ARG A 420 7.90 -16.57 -12.70
CA ARG A 420 6.81 -17.47 -12.31
C ARG A 420 5.74 -17.54 -13.40
N THR A 421 5.31 -16.39 -13.90
CA THR A 421 4.22 -16.29 -14.88
C THR A 421 4.62 -16.90 -16.23
N GLN A 422 5.88 -16.78 -16.64
CA GLN A 422 6.42 -17.51 -17.79
C GLN A 422 6.22 -19.02 -17.63
N GLY A 423 6.44 -19.56 -16.42
CA GLY A 423 6.21 -20.98 -16.14
C GLY A 423 4.74 -21.40 -16.29
N LEU A 424 3.79 -20.50 -15.99
CA LEU A 424 2.35 -20.71 -16.22
C LEU A 424 2.04 -20.74 -17.72
N ILE A 425 2.49 -19.72 -18.48
CA ILE A 425 2.33 -19.65 -19.94
C ILE A 425 2.89 -20.91 -20.61
N ASP A 426 4.11 -21.31 -20.26
CA ASP A 426 4.74 -22.51 -20.81
C ASP A 426 3.92 -23.78 -20.51
N ARG A 427 3.30 -23.85 -19.33
CA ARG A 427 2.44 -24.97 -18.92
C ARG A 427 1.09 -24.94 -19.65
N GLY A 428 0.53 -23.77 -19.87
CA GLY A 428 -0.66 -23.55 -20.70
C GLY A 428 -0.45 -24.02 -22.13
N VAL A 429 0.64 -23.57 -22.78
CA VAL A 429 1.02 -23.99 -24.13
C VAL A 429 1.19 -25.51 -24.19
N ARG A 430 1.87 -26.12 -23.21
CA ARG A 430 1.99 -27.58 -23.14
C ARG A 430 0.65 -28.26 -22.98
N THR A 431 -0.26 -27.72 -22.17
CA THR A 431 -1.60 -28.27 -21.92
C THR A 431 -2.46 -28.20 -23.19
N ALA A 432 -2.35 -27.11 -23.95
CA ALA A 432 -3.08 -26.90 -25.19
C ALA A 432 -2.55 -27.73 -26.38
N ASP A 433 -1.27 -28.12 -26.36
CA ASP A 433 -0.67 -28.96 -27.41
C ASP A 433 -1.05 -30.44 -27.28
N LEU A 434 -2.25 -30.81 -27.74
CA LEU A 434 -2.74 -32.20 -27.63
C LEU A 434 -1.92 -33.23 -28.43
N ASP A 435 -1.09 -32.81 -29.38
CA ASP A 435 -0.29 -33.70 -30.24
C ASP A 435 0.99 -34.20 -29.54
N LEU A 436 1.47 -33.48 -28.52
CA LEU A 436 2.61 -33.89 -27.71
C LEU A 436 2.15 -34.70 -26.49
N ALA A 437 2.94 -35.69 -26.07
CA ALA A 437 2.79 -36.30 -24.74
C ALA A 437 3.62 -35.48 -23.76
N ALA A 438 3.02 -34.52 -23.05
CA ALA A 438 3.73 -33.71 -22.07
C ALA A 438 3.50 -34.22 -20.64
N THR A 439 4.59 -34.39 -19.89
CA THR A 439 4.55 -34.40 -18.43
C THR A 439 4.19 -33.00 -17.93
N ASP A 440 3.46 -32.91 -16.81
CA ASP A 440 3.14 -31.63 -16.14
C ASP A 440 2.13 -30.73 -16.89
N ARG A 441 1.05 -31.31 -17.44
CA ARG A 441 -0.13 -30.56 -17.94
C ARG A 441 -1.14 -30.27 -16.82
N TRP A 442 -2.00 -29.29 -17.03
CA TRP A 442 -3.24 -29.20 -16.26
C TRP A 442 -4.26 -30.23 -16.74
N ALA A 443 -5.16 -30.64 -15.84
CA ALA A 443 -6.36 -31.35 -16.24
C ALA A 443 -7.27 -30.36 -16.98
N ILE A 444 -7.85 -30.80 -18.12
CA ILE A 444 -8.87 -30.02 -18.82
C ILE A 444 -10.23 -30.51 -18.33
N THR A 445 -10.91 -29.70 -17.52
CA THR A 445 -12.21 -30.03 -16.92
C THR A 445 -13.18 -28.87 -17.01
N GLY A 446 -14.47 -29.12 -16.70
CA GLY A 446 -15.53 -28.12 -16.82
C GLY A 446 -15.74 -27.66 -18.26
N ASP A 447 -16.36 -26.49 -18.46
CA ASP A 447 -16.58 -25.87 -19.77
C ASP A 447 -15.93 -24.47 -19.86
N THR A 448 -15.79 -23.99 -21.10
CA THR A 448 -15.12 -22.72 -21.44
C THR A 448 -15.91 -21.48 -21.01
N GLU A 449 -17.25 -21.56 -20.97
CA GLU A 449 -18.10 -20.44 -20.54
C GLU A 449 -17.91 -20.17 -19.05
N ARG A 450 -17.90 -21.24 -18.24
CA ARG A 450 -17.57 -21.18 -16.82
C ARG A 450 -16.15 -20.71 -16.57
N ALA A 451 -15.18 -21.19 -17.34
CA ALA A 451 -13.79 -20.72 -17.24
C ALA A 451 -13.69 -19.20 -17.48
N THR A 452 -14.44 -18.68 -18.47
CA THR A 452 -14.50 -17.25 -18.78
C THR A 452 -15.01 -16.44 -17.60
N LEU A 453 -16.15 -16.83 -17.02
CA LEU A 453 -16.74 -16.13 -15.87
C LEU A 453 -15.80 -16.12 -14.65
N LEU A 454 -15.15 -17.24 -14.35
CA LEU A 454 -14.19 -17.33 -13.25
C LEU A 454 -12.99 -16.39 -13.46
N ILE A 455 -12.43 -16.35 -14.67
CA ILE A 455 -11.30 -15.49 -15.01
C ILE A 455 -11.68 -14.01 -14.93
N GLU A 456 -12.87 -13.64 -15.41
CA GLU A 456 -13.38 -12.26 -15.31
C GLU A 456 -13.52 -11.83 -13.84
N GLU A 457 -14.07 -12.69 -12.98
CA GLU A 457 -14.18 -12.44 -11.54
C GLU A 457 -12.80 -12.25 -10.88
N LEU A 458 -11.83 -13.14 -11.16
CA LEU A 458 -10.48 -13.05 -10.60
C LEU A 458 -9.76 -11.79 -11.07
N THR A 459 -9.93 -11.42 -12.34
CA THR A 459 -9.30 -10.21 -12.91
C THR A 459 -9.91 -8.95 -12.32
N GLN A 460 -11.23 -8.92 -12.09
CA GLN A 460 -11.88 -7.83 -11.37
C GLN A 460 -11.36 -7.69 -9.94
N LYS A 461 -11.19 -8.82 -9.22
CA LYS A 461 -10.62 -8.82 -7.86
C LYS A 461 -9.22 -8.21 -7.84
N ALA A 462 -8.35 -8.56 -8.79
CA ALA A 462 -7.03 -7.98 -8.88
C ALA A 462 -7.05 -6.45 -9.12
N GLN A 463 -8.04 -5.93 -9.86
CA GLN A 463 -8.20 -4.48 -10.02
C GLN A 463 -8.64 -3.79 -8.72
N TRP A 464 -9.41 -4.46 -7.86
CA TRP A 464 -9.70 -3.93 -6.52
C TRP A 464 -8.44 -3.82 -5.66
N GLU A 465 -7.57 -4.82 -5.71
CA GLU A 465 -6.27 -4.79 -5.01
C GLU A 465 -5.39 -3.60 -5.46
N VAL A 466 -5.40 -3.30 -6.76
CA VAL A 466 -4.71 -2.13 -7.32
C VAL A 466 -5.28 -0.82 -6.76
N GLN A 467 -6.61 -0.68 -6.78
CA GLN A 467 -7.25 0.54 -6.32
C GLN A 467 -7.02 0.76 -4.82
N ASP A 468 -7.13 -0.30 -4.02
CA ASP A 468 -6.89 -0.27 -2.57
C ASP A 468 -5.44 0.13 -2.25
N ALA A 469 -4.46 -0.40 -3.00
CA ALA A 469 -3.05 -0.01 -2.87
C ALA A 469 -2.80 1.47 -3.24
N LEU A 470 -3.47 1.96 -4.30
CA LEU A 470 -3.35 3.35 -4.75
C LEU A 470 -4.01 4.33 -3.80
N ASP A 471 -5.16 3.99 -3.22
CA ASP A 471 -5.84 4.85 -2.27
C ASP A 471 -4.99 5.04 -1.00
N ARG A 472 -4.42 3.95 -0.45
CA ARG A 472 -3.48 4.08 0.67
C ARG A 472 -2.23 4.87 0.31
N HIS A 473 -1.72 4.71 -0.91
CA HIS A 473 -0.58 5.49 -1.37
C HIS A 473 -0.91 6.99 -1.45
N ARG A 474 -2.11 7.37 -1.94
CA ARG A 474 -2.57 8.77 -1.94
C ARG A 474 -2.73 9.32 -0.53
N ASP A 475 -3.29 8.53 0.39
CA ASP A 475 -3.43 8.92 1.80
C ASP A 475 -2.06 9.19 2.44
N PHE A 476 -1.07 8.34 2.14
CA PHE A 476 0.32 8.57 2.55
C PHE A 476 0.88 9.88 1.98
N GLN A 477 0.75 10.12 0.67
CA GLN A 477 1.24 11.35 0.06
C GLN A 477 0.56 12.61 0.64
N ALA A 478 -0.73 12.52 0.96
CA ALA A 478 -1.50 13.59 1.57
C ALA A 478 -1.07 13.85 3.03
N ALA A 479 -0.87 12.80 3.82
CA ALA A 479 -0.41 12.91 5.20
C ALA A 479 1.02 13.46 5.30
N ALA A 480 1.91 13.03 4.40
CA ALA A 480 3.29 13.49 4.34
C ALA A 480 3.43 14.94 3.80
N ASP A 481 2.42 15.47 3.11
CA ASP A 481 2.46 16.75 2.41
C ASP A 481 3.74 16.88 1.55
N ILE A 482 4.00 15.86 0.72
CA ILE A 482 5.27 15.72 -0.03
C ILE A 482 5.56 16.95 -0.89
N ALA A 483 4.53 17.54 -1.48
CA ALA A 483 4.65 18.78 -2.25
C ALA A 483 5.24 19.92 -1.41
N ARG A 484 4.79 20.05 -0.16
CA ARG A 484 5.29 21.06 0.76
C ARG A 484 6.68 20.72 1.30
N VAL A 485 7.01 19.45 1.48
CA VAL A 485 8.36 19.02 1.86
C VAL A 485 9.35 19.32 0.72
N ALA A 486 9.01 19.04 -0.54
CA ALA A 486 9.83 19.41 -1.69
C ALA A 486 10.03 20.94 -1.80
N GLU A 487 8.98 21.73 -1.55
CA GLU A 487 9.08 23.21 -1.51
C GLU A 487 9.95 23.70 -0.33
N ASP A 488 9.70 23.22 0.88
CA ASP A 488 10.42 23.65 2.08
C ASP A 488 11.89 23.18 2.06
N THR A 489 12.23 22.15 1.27
CA THR A 489 13.59 21.62 1.10
C THR A 489 14.39 22.32 -0.02
N ALA A 490 13.74 22.81 -1.07
CA ALA A 490 14.41 23.57 -2.14
C ALA A 490 15.11 24.85 -1.62
N ASP A 491 14.60 25.43 -0.53
CA ASP A 491 15.17 26.62 0.11
C ASP A 491 16.35 26.32 1.04
N LEU A 492 16.60 25.06 1.41
CA LEU A 492 17.59 24.69 2.45
C LEU A 492 19.02 25.11 2.07
N ALA A 493 19.37 25.05 0.79
CA ALA A 493 20.69 25.44 0.29
C ALA A 493 21.00 26.95 0.46
N THR A 494 19.98 27.78 0.74
CA THR A 494 20.12 29.23 0.91
C THR A 494 20.15 29.69 2.36
N LEU A 495 19.89 28.77 3.30
CA LEU A 495 19.82 29.07 4.73
C LEU A 495 21.21 29.16 5.35
N SER A 496 21.32 29.95 6.43
CA SER A 496 22.52 29.86 7.28
C SER A 496 22.58 28.49 7.96
N PRO A 497 23.79 27.98 8.26
CA PRO A 497 24.00 26.74 9.03
C PRO A 497 23.10 26.55 10.26
N PHE A 498 22.86 27.62 11.03
CA PHE A 498 21.98 27.58 12.20
C PHE A 498 20.50 27.50 11.82
N ALA A 499 20.06 28.34 10.87
CA ALA A 499 18.68 28.36 10.39
C ALA A 499 18.30 27.06 9.66
N LEU A 500 19.29 26.40 9.05
CA LEU A 500 19.14 25.10 8.41
C LEU A 500 18.75 24.01 9.42
N MET A 501 19.51 23.87 10.52
CA MET A 501 19.18 22.91 11.58
C MET A 501 17.79 23.17 12.17
N ALA A 502 17.46 24.43 12.48
CA ALA A 502 16.16 24.81 13.00
C ALA A 502 15.01 24.52 12.02
N LYS A 503 15.23 24.76 10.72
CA LYS A 503 14.25 24.47 9.67
C LYS A 503 14.00 22.97 9.58
N VAL A 504 15.05 22.13 9.60
CA VAL A 504 14.92 20.66 9.57
C VAL A 504 14.18 20.16 10.82
N VAL A 505 14.47 20.70 12.00
CA VAL A 505 13.70 20.39 13.22
C VAL A 505 12.23 20.80 13.06
N GLY A 506 11.95 21.97 12.49
CA GLY A 506 10.60 22.44 12.21
C GLY A 506 9.84 21.59 11.19
N LEU A 507 10.54 20.81 10.37
CA LEU A 507 9.94 19.82 9.48
C LEU A 507 9.64 18.49 10.20
N GLY A 508 9.98 18.34 11.48
CA GLY A 508 9.93 17.09 12.25
C GLY A 508 8.70 16.22 12.00
N ALA A 509 7.48 16.76 12.15
CA ALA A 509 6.25 15.98 11.93
C ALA A 509 6.04 15.53 10.47
N ARG A 510 6.50 16.31 9.48
CA ARG A 510 6.43 15.90 8.07
C ARG A 510 7.51 14.88 7.71
N LEU A 511 8.72 15.09 8.25
CA LEU A 511 9.82 14.15 8.14
C LEU A 511 9.49 12.84 8.85
N GLU A 512 8.75 12.87 9.95
CA GLU A 512 8.24 11.67 10.61
C GLU A 512 7.36 10.85 9.66
N HIS A 513 6.37 11.47 9.00
CA HIS A 513 5.55 10.75 8.01
C HIS A 513 6.32 10.23 6.79
N LEU A 514 7.45 10.85 6.41
CA LEU A 514 8.29 10.42 5.28
C LEU A 514 9.38 9.39 5.65
N PHE A 515 9.99 9.55 6.82
CA PHE A 515 11.07 8.72 7.35
C PHE A 515 10.57 7.49 8.09
N ILE A 516 9.37 7.55 8.67
CA ILE A 516 8.62 6.34 8.96
C ILE A 516 8.23 5.79 7.59
N VAL A 517 9.13 4.98 7.04
CA VAL A 517 8.80 3.97 6.04
C VAL A 517 7.44 3.43 6.47
N ASN A 518 6.37 3.76 5.74
CA ASN A 518 5.00 3.57 6.24
C ASN A 518 4.74 2.07 6.31
N VAL A 519 5.10 1.49 7.46
CA VAL A 519 5.18 0.05 7.69
C VAL A 519 3.83 -0.61 7.44
N PRO A 520 2.69 -0.06 7.93
CA PRO A 520 1.39 -0.58 7.55
C PRO A 520 1.14 -0.50 6.05
N LEU A 521 1.43 0.62 5.39
CA LEU A 521 1.24 0.75 3.95
C LEU A 521 2.02 -0.33 3.18
N ILE A 522 3.29 -0.52 3.54
CA ILE A 522 4.19 -1.50 2.92
C ILE A 522 3.71 -2.92 3.18
N TYR A 523 3.37 -3.22 4.42
CA TYR A 523 2.84 -4.51 4.78
C TYR A 523 1.53 -4.80 4.02
N MET A 524 0.56 -3.88 4.05
CA MET A 524 -0.73 -4.05 3.38
C MET A 524 -0.57 -4.15 1.86
N ASN A 525 0.19 -3.25 1.23
CA ASN A 525 0.43 -3.30 -0.22
C ASN A 525 1.24 -4.55 -0.63
N SER A 526 2.09 -5.09 0.25
CA SER A 526 2.70 -6.42 0.02
C SER A 526 1.67 -7.55 0.06
N GLN A 527 0.62 -7.45 0.89
CA GLN A 527 -0.50 -8.39 0.87
C GLN A 527 -1.31 -8.27 -0.42
N ASN A 528 -1.59 -7.05 -0.90
CA ASN A 528 -2.23 -6.86 -2.22
C ASN A 528 -1.38 -7.51 -3.33
N LEU A 529 -0.05 -7.33 -3.29
CA LEU A 529 0.87 -7.92 -4.26
C LEU A 529 0.80 -9.45 -4.26
N ARG A 530 0.82 -10.07 -3.07
CA ARG A 530 0.63 -11.52 -2.90
C ARG A 530 -0.74 -11.99 -3.37
N CYS A 531 -1.79 -11.20 -3.16
CA CYS A 531 -3.12 -11.52 -3.66
C CYS A 531 -3.13 -11.52 -5.19
N VAL A 532 -2.59 -10.49 -5.84
CA VAL A 532 -2.51 -10.44 -7.32
C VAL A 532 -1.70 -11.63 -7.86
N GLU A 533 -0.60 -12.02 -7.21
CA GLU A 533 0.19 -13.21 -7.56
C GLU A 533 -0.60 -14.52 -7.42
N TYR A 534 -1.40 -14.64 -6.36
CA TYR A 534 -2.29 -15.78 -6.17
C TYR A 534 -3.39 -15.82 -7.24
N LEU A 535 -4.05 -14.69 -7.49
CA LEU A 535 -5.13 -14.56 -8.47
C LEU A 535 -4.62 -14.84 -9.89
N SER A 536 -3.41 -14.41 -10.26
CA SER A 536 -2.82 -14.71 -11.56
C SER A 536 -2.56 -16.20 -11.74
N THR A 537 -2.06 -16.87 -10.69
CA THR A 537 -1.86 -18.32 -10.68
C THR A 537 -3.19 -19.06 -10.82
N ARG A 538 -4.22 -18.66 -10.07
CA ARG A 538 -5.55 -19.29 -10.12
C ARG A 538 -6.25 -19.04 -11.45
N ALA A 539 -6.09 -17.87 -12.05
CA ALA A 539 -6.65 -17.57 -13.36
C ALA A 539 -6.06 -18.49 -14.45
N ALA A 540 -4.75 -18.72 -14.40
CA ALA A 540 -4.09 -19.65 -15.32
C ALA A 540 -4.56 -21.10 -15.13
N GLU A 541 -4.69 -21.57 -13.88
CA GLU A 541 -5.22 -22.90 -13.57
C GLU A 541 -6.66 -23.08 -14.05
N MET A 542 -7.55 -22.12 -13.75
CA MET A 542 -8.99 -22.21 -14.03
C MET A 542 -9.34 -22.08 -15.51
N ALA A 543 -8.44 -21.54 -16.33
CA ALA A 543 -8.57 -21.62 -17.77
C ALA A 543 -8.71 -23.08 -18.24
N PHE A 544 -8.00 -24.01 -17.59
CA PHE A 544 -8.02 -25.44 -17.91
C PHE A 544 -8.85 -26.29 -16.94
N ASP A 545 -8.78 -26.08 -15.62
CA ASP A 545 -9.48 -26.87 -14.60
C ASP A 545 -10.68 -26.12 -13.99
N SER A 546 -11.66 -25.73 -14.82
CA SER A 546 -12.79 -24.89 -14.40
C SER A 546 -13.86 -25.62 -13.56
N ALA A 547 -13.70 -26.93 -13.32
CA ALA A 547 -14.60 -27.68 -12.45
C ALA A 547 -14.47 -27.26 -10.97
N GLN A 548 -13.29 -26.81 -10.55
CA GLN A 548 -13.05 -26.34 -9.19
C GLN A 548 -13.51 -24.88 -9.02
N PRO A 549 -14.10 -24.50 -7.87
CA PRO A 549 -14.47 -23.11 -7.61
C PRO A 549 -13.24 -22.23 -7.40
N GLY A 550 -13.43 -20.92 -7.64
CA GLY A 550 -12.43 -19.91 -7.30
C GLY A 550 -12.47 -19.53 -5.83
N ASP A 551 -11.32 -19.58 -5.17
CA ASP A 551 -11.15 -19.11 -3.79
C ASP A 551 -10.69 -17.64 -3.78
N ASP A 552 -11.05 -16.89 -2.74
CA ASP A 552 -10.56 -15.52 -2.52
C ASP A 552 -9.22 -15.56 -1.79
N CYS A 553 -8.23 -14.83 -2.28
CA CYS A 553 -6.93 -14.66 -1.62
C CYS A 553 -7.10 -14.11 -0.18
N ARG A 554 -8.16 -13.33 0.08
CA ARG A 554 -8.49 -12.75 1.40
C ARG A 554 -8.90 -13.80 2.43
N TYR A 555 -9.33 -14.99 2.00
CA TYR A 555 -9.60 -16.13 2.88
C TYR A 555 -8.31 -16.77 3.42
N HIS A 556 -7.20 -16.65 2.67
CA HIS A 556 -5.88 -17.14 3.06
C HIS A 556 -5.02 -16.08 3.77
N GLN A 557 -5.39 -14.80 3.68
CA GLN A 557 -4.67 -13.68 4.32
C GLN A 557 -5.09 -13.41 5.78
N GLY A 558 -5.96 -14.24 6.36
CA GLY A 558 -6.34 -14.16 7.77
C GLY A 558 -6.87 -12.77 8.15
N MET A 559 -8.13 -12.47 7.83
CA MET A 559 -8.91 -11.31 8.31
C MET A 559 -8.08 -10.12 8.84
N LEU A 560 -7.56 -9.30 7.94
CA LEU A 560 -7.31 -7.90 8.24
C LEU A 560 -8.34 -7.05 7.48
N PRO A 561 -9.03 -6.12 8.16
CA PRO A 561 -10.08 -5.32 7.54
C PRO A 561 -9.45 -4.33 6.58
N HIS A 562 -9.87 -4.35 5.31
CA HIS A 562 -9.58 -3.26 4.38
C HIS A 562 -10.33 -2.00 4.84
N GLY A 563 -9.62 -0.88 4.84
CA GLY A 563 -10.17 0.46 4.62
C GLY A 563 -11.29 0.90 5.56
N GLY A 564 -10.92 1.47 6.70
CA GLY A 564 -11.82 2.22 7.56
C GLY A 564 -11.57 1.87 9.02
N GLY A 565 -10.77 2.69 9.70
CA GLY A 565 -10.26 2.42 11.04
C GLY A 565 -11.32 1.87 12.01
N GLN A 566 -11.26 0.57 12.26
CA GLN A 566 -11.67 -0.02 13.52
C GLN A 566 -10.67 -1.10 13.93
N ILE A 567 -10.18 -0.91 15.15
CA ILE A 567 -9.37 -1.85 15.92
C ILE A 567 -10.25 -3.08 16.18
N ILE A 568 -9.94 -4.20 15.53
CA ILE A 568 -10.46 -5.50 15.94
C ILE A 568 -9.74 -5.84 17.25
N PHE A 569 -10.43 -5.71 18.38
CA PHE A 569 -10.01 -6.41 19.59
C PHE A 569 -10.27 -7.90 19.37
N THR A 570 -9.31 -8.58 18.74
CA THR A 570 -9.17 -10.02 18.94
C THR A 570 -9.14 -10.26 20.44
N ALA A 571 -9.98 -11.19 20.91
CA ALA A 571 -10.12 -11.49 22.32
C ALA A 571 -8.74 -11.65 22.96
N TYR A 572 -8.39 -10.70 23.83
CA TYR A 572 -7.19 -10.69 24.64
C TYR A 572 -7.01 -12.05 25.32
N GLN A 573 -6.09 -12.87 24.81
CA GLN A 573 -5.41 -13.82 25.66
C GLN A 573 -4.42 -12.98 26.48
N PRO A 574 -4.50 -12.96 27.82
CA PRO A 574 -3.48 -12.29 28.61
C PRO A 574 -2.14 -12.89 28.26
N ALA A 575 -1.34 -12.15 27.48
CA ALA A 575 0.04 -12.51 27.24
C ALA A 575 0.71 -12.60 28.62
N PRO A 576 1.63 -13.57 28.84
CA PRO A 576 2.30 -13.71 30.13
C PRO A 576 2.90 -12.37 30.53
N SER A 577 2.49 -11.84 31.68
CA SER A 577 2.92 -10.51 32.18
C SER A 577 4.43 -10.42 32.44
N MET A 578 5.17 -11.53 32.32
CA MET A 578 6.61 -11.65 32.55
C MET A 578 7.37 -12.22 31.33
N HIS A 579 7.14 -11.68 30.13
CA HIS A 579 8.03 -11.98 29.00
C HIS A 579 9.38 -11.28 29.20
N PRO A 580 10.55 -11.95 29.08
CA PRO A 580 11.86 -11.37 29.36
C PRO A 580 12.17 -10.09 28.57
N LEU A 581 11.73 -10.01 27.31
CA LEU A 581 11.90 -8.82 26.48
C LEU A 581 11.15 -7.59 27.04
N ARG A 582 10.01 -7.79 27.72
CA ARG A 582 9.25 -6.68 28.32
C ARG A 582 9.98 -6.07 29.52
N SER A 583 10.61 -6.91 30.35
CA SER A 583 11.45 -6.42 31.46
C SER A 583 12.71 -5.73 30.95
N GLN A 584 13.39 -6.30 29.95
CA GLN A 584 14.58 -5.69 29.34
C GLN A 584 14.25 -4.33 28.73
N PHE A 585 13.11 -4.22 28.04
CA PHE A 585 12.65 -2.95 27.48
C PHE A 585 12.40 -1.91 28.57
N ARG A 586 11.72 -2.28 29.66
CA ARG A 586 11.42 -1.36 30.76
C ARG A 586 12.69 -0.83 31.42
N ASP A 587 13.65 -1.71 31.73
CA ASP A 587 14.92 -1.31 32.34
C ASP A 587 15.69 -0.35 31.41
N ALA A 588 15.74 -0.64 30.11
CA ALA A 588 16.37 0.24 29.12
C ALA A 588 15.61 1.57 28.94
N ALA A 589 14.28 1.57 29.06
CA ALA A 589 13.45 2.78 28.97
C ALA A 589 13.71 3.72 30.15
N ASP A 590 13.83 3.18 31.37
CA ASP A 590 14.16 3.98 32.56
C ASP A 590 15.53 4.65 32.43
N ASP A 591 16.55 3.91 31.97
CA ASP A 591 17.88 4.46 31.71
C ASP A 591 17.86 5.57 30.65
N TYR A 592 17.10 5.37 29.57
CA TYR A 592 16.94 6.35 28.51
C TYR A 592 16.27 7.63 29.00
N ARG A 593 15.17 7.52 29.77
CA ARG A 593 14.47 8.69 30.33
C ARG A 593 15.41 9.55 31.17
N GLN A 594 16.22 8.93 32.02
CA GLN A 594 17.20 9.64 32.83
C GLN A 594 18.28 10.29 31.96
N ALA A 595 18.79 9.58 30.95
CA ALA A 595 19.83 10.09 30.07
C ALA A 595 19.37 11.31 29.24
N VAL A 596 18.14 11.31 28.72
CA VAL A 596 17.55 12.46 28.02
C VAL A 596 17.45 13.67 28.93
N GLN A 597 17.00 13.50 30.17
CA GLN A 597 16.88 14.58 31.14
C GLN A 597 18.25 15.17 31.49
N ASP A 598 19.23 14.32 31.81
CA ASP A 598 20.60 14.71 32.15
C ASP A 598 21.27 15.45 30.99
N PHE A 599 21.12 14.95 29.76
CA PHE A 599 21.68 15.56 28.56
C PHE A 599 21.03 16.92 28.28
N THR A 600 19.70 16.97 28.27
CA THR A 600 18.94 18.20 27.99
C THR A 600 19.24 19.29 29.00
N GLN A 601 19.34 18.94 30.29
CA GLN A 601 19.69 19.89 31.34
C GLN A 601 21.09 20.46 31.14
N ALA A 602 22.07 19.62 30.77
CA ALA A 602 23.43 20.07 30.51
C ALA A 602 23.51 21.00 29.29
N VAL A 603 22.78 20.69 28.22
CA VAL A 603 22.68 21.54 27.02
C VAL A 603 22.04 22.89 27.35
N GLN A 604 20.94 22.90 28.12
CA GLN A 604 20.29 24.15 28.54
C GLN A 604 21.20 25.01 29.42
N ALA A 605 22.03 24.38 30.25
CA ALA A 605 23.02 25.07 31.08
C ALA A 605 24.23 25.61 30.30
N GLY A 606 24.42 25.18 29.04
CA GLY A 606 25.61 25.49 28.25
C GLY A 606 26.88 24.82 28.78
N ASP A 607 26.76 23.76 29.59
CA ASP A 607 27.88 23.00 30.13
C ASP A 607 28.32 21.96 29.09
N LEU A 608 29.29 22.34 28.25
CA LEU A 608 29.80 21.49 27.17
C LEU A 608 30.42 20.18 27.66
N ASP A 609 31.06 20.17 28.83
CA ASP A 609 31.70 18.98 29.38
C ASP A 609 30.66 18.00 29.92
N ALA A 610 29.64 18.49 30.63
CA ALA A 610 28.52 17.67 31.09
C ALA A 610 27.67 17.17 29.91
N ALA A 611 27.38 18.03 28.93
CA ALA A 611 26.61 17.67 27.74
C ALA A 611 27.31 16.55 26.94
N GLY A 612 28.63 16.67 26.73
CA GLY A 612 29.40 15.64 26.02
C GLY A 612 29.41 14.28 26.72
N ARG A 613 29.49 14.23 28.06
CA ARG A 613 29.41 12.97 28.82
C ARG A 613 28.00 12.38 28.86
N ASN A 614 26.99 13.24 28.97
CA ASN A 614 25.59 12.80 29.02
C ASN A 614 25.11 12.33 27.64
N LEU A 615 25.69 12.86 26.54
CA LEU A 615 25.47 12.33 25.20
C LEU A 615 25.91 10.86 25.09
N ASP A 616 27.09 10.48 25.61
CA ASP A 616 27.54 9.08 25.56
C ASP A 616 26.59 8.13 26.29
N ARG A 617 26.03 8.58 27.42
CA ARG A 617 25.03 7.82 28.18
C ARG A 617 23.71 7.69 27.42
N LEU A 618 23.28 8.77 26.78
CA LEU A 618 22.08 8.79 25.94
C LEU A 618 22.20 7.80 24.78
N LEU A 619 23.32 7.84 24.05
CA LEU A 619 23.57 6.93 22.93
C LEU A 619 23.60 5.45 23.37
N GLN A 620 24.16 5.16 24.55
CA GLN A 620 24.16 3.80 25.12
C GLN A 620 22.75 3.34 25.49
N ALA A 621 21.96 4.19 26.14
CA ALA A 621 20.60 3.87 26.53
C ALA A 621 19.67 3.70 25.31
N GLU A 622 19.82 4.56 24.30
CA GLU A 622 19.10 4.42 23.02
C GLU A 622 19.43 3.10 22.32
N GLN A 623 20.71 2.71 22.29
CA GLN A 623 21.12 1.45 21.68
C GLN A 623 20.51 0.22 22.39
N ALA A 624 20.39 0.24 23.72
CA ALA A 624 19.75 -0.85 24.46
C ALA A 624 18.25 -0.99 24.12
N LEU A 625 17.55 0.14 23.97
CA LEU A 625 16.16 0.16 23.47
C LEU A 625 16.07 -0.38 22.05
N LYS A 626 16.97 0.05 21.14
CA LYS A 626 17.06 -0.43 19.76
C LYS A 626 17.15 -1.95 19.68
N GLU A 627 18.08 -2.55 20.41
CA GLU A 627 18.31 -4.00 20.37
C GLU A 627 17.08 -4.78 20.84
N THR A 628 16.39 -4.27 21.86
CA THR A 628 15.19 -4.90 22.41
C THR A 628 14.01 -4.78 21.46
N LEU A 629 13.77 -3.59 20.91
CA LEU A 629 12.71 -3.34 19.93
C LEU A 629 12.92 -4.13 18.64
N GLY A 630 14.15 -4.16 18.11
CA GLY A 630 14.46 -4.95 16.91
C GLY A 630 14.16 -6.44 17.10
N THR A 631 14.44 -6.98 18.30
CA THR A 631 14.10 -8.38 18.62
C THR A 631 12.59 -8.61 18.63
N MET A 632 11.82 -7.69 19.22
CA MET A 632 10.35 -7.76 19.23
C MET A 632 9.78 -7.69 17.81
N GLN A 633 10.26 -6.75 17.00
CA GLN A 633 9.82 -6.58 15.60
C GLN A 633 10.10 -7.84 14.77
N VAL A 634 11.26 -8.48 14.94
CA VAL A 634 11.59 -9.72 14.22
C VAL A 634 10.66 -10.87 14.59
N ILE A 635 10.27 -11.00 15.85
CA ILE A 635 9.28 -12.00 16.29
C ILE A 635 7.93 -11.71 15.63
N ILE A 636 7.48 -10.46 15.73
CA ILE A 636 6.20 -9.99 15.19
C ILE A 636 6.13 -10.24 13.68
N LEU A 637 7.15 -9.85 12.92
CA LEU A 637 7.25 -10.07 11.47
C LEU A 637 7.37 -11.55 11.07
N GLY A 638 7.56 -12.45 12.04
CA GLY A 638 7.48 -13.90 11.83
C GLY A 638 6.06 -14.47 11.88
N HIS A 639 5.07 -13.72 12.38
CA HIS A 639 3.69 -14.16 12.42
C HIS A 639 3.09 -14.27 11.00
N GLU A 640 2.10 -15.16 10.84
CA GLU A 640 1.41 -15.33 9.56
C GLU A 640 0.58 -14.09 9.18
N ALA A 641 0.00 -13.42 10.18
CA ALA A 641 -0.72 -12.17 10.04
C ALA A 641 -0.42 -11.26 11.24
N LEU A 642 -0.21 -9.97 10.97
CA LEU A 642 0.05 -8.95 11.98
C LEU A 642 -1.25 -8.34 12.48
N ASP A 643 -1.38 -8.12 13.78
CA ASP A 643 -2.48 -7.33 14.35
C ASP A 643 -2.18 -5.82 14.40
N GLN A 644 -3.19 -5.02 14.76
CA GLN A 644 -3.05 -3.56 14.81
C GLN A 644 -2.03 -3.09 15.86
N ASN A 645 -1.94 -3.75 17.02
CA ASN A 645 -1.00 -3.36 18.07
C ASN A 645 0.44 -3.66 17.63
N GLU A 646 0.64 -4.77 16.92
CA GLU A 646 1.90 -5.17 16.34
C GLU A 646 2.40 -4.16 15.29
N LEU A 647 1.51 -3.73 14.38
CA LEU A 647 1.81 -2.66 13.43
C LEU A 647 2.13 -1.34 14.14
N THR A 648 1.32 -0.95 15.13
CA THR A 648 1.54 0.27 15.91
C THR A 648 2.84 0.25 16.71
N LEU A 649 3.32 -0.92 17.16
CA LEU A 649 4.62 -1.00 17.83
C LEU A 649 5.77 -0.68 16.85
N ILE A 650 5.67 -1.16 15.62
CA ILE A 650 6.68 -0.88 14.59
C ILE A 650 6.67 0.62 14.25
N GLU A 651 5.49 1.21 14.06
CA GLU A 651 5.33 2.65 13.82
C GLU A 651 5.94 3.50 14.94
N ARG A 652 5.58 3.21 16.20
CA ARG A 652 6.08 3.94 17.37
C ARG A 652 7.59 3.79 17.54
N SER A 653 8.14 2.62 17.24
CA SER A 653 9.60 2.42 17.23
C SER A 653 10.31 3.32 16.21
N ASN A 654 9.71 3.55 15.04
CA ASN A 654 10.28 4.44 14.02
C ASN A 654 10.10 5.92 14.42
N ALA A 655 8.94 6.29 14.96
CA ALA A 655 8.70 7.62 15.52
C ALA A 655 9.71 7.98 16.62
N PHE A 656 10.06 7.01 17.48
CA PHE A 656 11.11 7.16 18.49
C PHE A 656 12.47 7.50 17.87
N ALA A 657 12.88 6.82 16.80
CA ALA A 657 14.12 7.15 16.09
C ALA A 657 14.09 8.57 15.52
N VAL A 658 12.99 8.99 14.88
CA VAL A 658 12.83 10.36 14.37
C VAL A 658 12.89 11.39 15.50
N THR A 659 12.33 11.07 16.66
CA THR A 659 12.33 11.99 17.80
C THR A 659 13.75 12.17 18.37
N ASN A 660 14.56 11.12 18.43
CA ASN A 660 15.99 11.22 18.78
C ASN A 660 16.77 12.04 17.75
N PHE A 661 16.52 11.82 16.45
CA PHE A 661 17.09 12.63 15.38
C PHE A 661 16.81 14.13 15.61
N VAL A 662 15.55 14.50 15.88
CA VAL A 662 15.17 15.88 16.19
C VAL A 662 15.85 16.39 17.46
N LEU A 663 15.97 15.56 18.51
CA LEU A 663 16.65 15.91 19.75
C LEU A 663 18.14 16.24 19.51
N TYR A 664 18.84 15.47 18.68
CA TYR A 664 20.25 15.72 18.35
C TYR A 664 20.44 17.02 17.59
N LEU A 665 19.61 17.29 16.58
CA LEU A 665 19.64 18.54 15.82
C LEU A 665 19.32 19.77 16.69
N ALA A 666 18.25 19.67 17.50
CA ALA A 666 17.86 20.73 18.43
C ALA A 666 18.97 21.05 19.45
N SER A 667 19.67 20.01 19.92
CA SER A 667 20.79 20.16 20.84
C SER A 667 21.99 20.82 20.18
N ALA A 668 22.34 20.40 18.96
CA ALA A 668 23.41 21.02 18.17
C ALA A 668 23.13 22.50 17.92
N GLU A 669 21.91 22.84 17.47
CA GLU A 669 21.47 24.21 17.25
C GLU A 669 21.50 25.04 18.53
N THR A 670 21.02 24.49 19.65
CA THR A 670 21.01 25.19 20.94
C THR A 670 22.42 25.52 21.42
N LEU A 671 23.33 24.55 21.39
CA LEU A 671 24.72 24.77 21.79
C LEU A 671 25.41 25.78 20.89
N MET A 672 25.20 25.66 19.58
CA MET A 672 25.70 26.61 18.59
C MET A 672 25.23 28.04 18.85
N ALA A 673 23.92 28.23 19.06
CA ALA A 673 23.34 29.54 19.36
C ALA A 673 23.92 30.15 20.64
N GLN A 674 24.08 29.34 21.70
CA GLN A 674 24.70 29.76 22.96
C GLN A 674 26.15 30.22 22.77
N GLN A 675 26.96 29.51 21.97
CA GLN A 675 28.34 29.89 21.68
C GLN A 675 28.45 31.20 20.88
N GLU A 676 27.40 31.60 20.16
CA GLU A 676 27.34 32.86 19.42
C GLU A 676 26.60 33.99 20.16
N GLY A 677 26.10 33.73 21.37
CA GLY A 677 25.26 34.69 22.11
C GLY A 677 23.92 34.97 21.42
N GLN A 678 23.45 34.04 20.58
CA GLN A 678 22.15 34.09 19.91
C GLN A 678 21.11 33.29 20.69
N GLN A 679 19.83 33.54 20.41
CA GLN A 679 18.74 32.72 20.94
C GLN A 679 18.49 31.53 20.01
N PRO A 680 18.33 30.31 20.54
CA PRO A 680 17.92 29.17 19.73
C PRO A 680 16.51 29.42 19.16
N GLN A 681 16.28 28.96 17.94
CA GLN A 681 14.99 28.97 17.27
C GLN A 681 14.15 27.75 17.68
N THR A 682 14.80 26.62 17.98
CA THR A 682 14.12 25.41 18.45
C THR A 682 13.89 25.41 19.97
N ALA A 683 12.70 24.98 20.38
CA ALA A 683 12.38 24.73 21.78
C ALA A 683 12.90 23.36 22.24
N LEU A 684 14.17 23.28 22.65
CA LEU A 684 14.82 22.03 23.11
C LEU A 684 14.05 21.28 24.21
N SER A 685 13.36 21.99 25.10
CA SER A 685 12.54 21.34 26.13
C SER A 685 11.32 20.61 25.55
N GLN A 686 10.73 21.12 24.47
CA GLN A 686 9.61 20.47 23.79
C GLN A 686 10.07 19.24 23.03
N THR A 687 11.23 19.31 22.36
CA THR A 687 11.79 18.15 21.64
C THR A 687 12.20 17.03 22.60
N ALA A 688 12.80 17.37 23.74
CA ALA A 688 13.09 16.41 24.80
C ALA A 688 11.82 15.77 25.39
N GLN A 689 10.76 16.55 25.58
CA GLN A 689 9.49 16.01 26.07
C GLN A 689 8.82 15.07 25.05
N ALA A 690 8.92 15.38 23.76
CA ALA A 690 8.46 14.48 22.71
C ALA A 690 9.23 13.14 22.74
N ALA A 691 10.55 13.18 22.96
CA ALA A 691 11.40 12.00 23.04
C ALA A 691 11.04 11.10 24.24
N LEU A 692 10.67 11.70 25.36
CA LEU A 692 10.18 10.96 26.53
C LEU A 692 8.77 10.38 26.27
N SER A 693 7.88 11.15 25.65
CA SER A 693 6.51 10.70 25.31
C SER A 693 6.53 9.50 24.37
N SER A 694 7.41 9.50 23.37
CA SER A 694 7.47 8.39 22.41
C SER A 694 7.87 7.07 23.08
N VAL A 695 8.78 7.08 24.07
CA VAL A 695 9.12 5.88 24.85
C VAL A 695 7.96 5.41 25.73
N ASP A 696 7.21 6.34 26.35
CA ASP A 696 6.04 6.00 27.15
C ASP A 696 4.94 5.36 26.31
N GLU A 697 4.74 5.87 25.09
CA GLU A 697 3.82 5.28 24.10
C GLU A 697 4.27 3.89 23.66
N ILE A 698 5.57 3.68 23.39
CA ILE A 698 6.10 2.36 23.06
C ILE A 698 5.87 1.39 24.22
N GLU A 699 6.18 1.79 25.47
CA GLU A 699 6.00 0.90 26.63
C GLU A 699 4.56 0.42 26.77
N GLN A 700 3.58 1.31 26.55
CA GLN A 700 2.16 0.95 26.54
C GLN A 700 1.84 -0.07 25.45
N THR A 701 2.36 0.10 24.24
CA THR A 701 2.10 -0.83 23.12
C THR A 701 2.80 -2.18 23.33
N VAL A 702 4.03 -2.20 23.87
CA VAL A 702 4.77 -3.43 24.20
C VAL A 702 3.99 -4.33 25.18
N ALA A 703 3.16 -3.73 26.03
CA ALA A 703 2.28 -4.48 26.93
C ALA A 703 1.13 -5.19 26.20
N LEU A 704 0.79 -4.77 24.99
CA LEU A 704 -0.37 -5.23 24.21
C LEU A 704 0.00 -6.23 23.10
N VAL A 705 1.25 -6.23 22.62
CA VAL A 705 1.67 -7.09 21.49
C VAL A 705 1.89 -8.56 21.89
N ASN A 706 1.62 -9.47 20.97
CA ASN A 706 2.01 -10.87 21.09
C ASN A 706 3.51 -11.02 20.78
N LEU A 707 4.28 -11.59 21.71
CA LEU A 707 5.72 -11.84 21.55
C LEU A 707 6.02 -13.35 21.50
N THR A 708 5.02 -14.18 21.18
CA THR A 708 5.17 -15.64 21.11
C THR A 708 5.72 -16.02 19.74
N PRO A 709 6.94 -16.57 19.63
CA PRO A 709 7.49 -16.92 18.33
C PRO A 709 6.68 -18.06 17.66
N PRO A 710 6.53 -18.03 16.33
CA PRO A 710 5.94 -19.11 15.54
C PRO A 710 6.47 -20.49 15.91
N ALA A 711 5.58 -21.48 15.99
CA ALA A 711 5.93 -22.84 16.35
C ALA A 711 6.69 -23.57 15.22
N GLY A 712 7.76 -24.27 15.58
CA GLY A 712 8.57 -25.09 14.69
C GLY A 712 9.49 -24.34 13.72
N GLN A 713 9.59 -23.00 13.80
CA GLN A 713 10.39 -22.21 12.86
C GLN A 713 11.62 -21.58 13.52
N PRO A 714 12.79 -21.59 12.85
CA PRO A 714 13.95 -20.82 13.29
C PRO A 714 13.74 -19.35 12.93
N ILE A 715 14.12 -18.45 13.82
CA ILE A 715 14.03 -17.00 13.58
C ILE A 715 15.38 -16.40 13.91
N LEU A 716 16.16 -16.16 12.86
CA LEU A 716 17.47 -15.53 13.01
C LEU A 716 17.32 -14.01 12.99
N THR A 717 18.05 -13.36 13.89
CA THR A 717 18.11 -11.90 13.97
C THR A 717 19.53 -11.41 14.23
N ILE A 718 19.92 -10.38 13.50
CA ILE A 718 21.11 -9.60 13.77
C ILE A 718 20.78 -8.67 14.94
N ARG A 719 21.41 -8.92 16.10
CA ARG A 719 21.24 -8.13 17.33
C ARG A 719 22.03 -6.84 17.25
N SER A 720 23.24 -6.91 16.71
CA SER A 720 24.12 -5.76 16.49
C SER A 720 25.16 -6.10 15.43
N ALA A 721 25.53 -5.12 14.61
CA ALA A 721 26.67 -5.20 13.70
C ALA A 721 27.55 -3.98 13.96
N ASN A 722 28.62 -4.14 14.75
CA ASN A 722 29.45 -3.04 15.19
C ASN A 722 30.72 -2.94 14.33
N PRO A 723 30.83 -1.96 13.42
CA PRO A 723 32.00 -1.79 12.57
C PRO A 723 33.13 -1.07 13.30
N GLN A 724 34.37 -1.47 12.99
CA GLN A 724 35.59 -0.83 13.45
C GLN A 724 36.63 -0.84 12.33
N ILE A 725 37.28 0.30 12.10
CA ILE A 725 38.44 0.36 11.22
C ILE A 725 39.69 0.10 12.04
N THR A 726 40.39 -0.97 11.66
CA THR A 726 41.65 -1.34 12.26
C THR A 726 42.80 -0.43 11.77
N PRO A 727 43.91 -0.31 12.52
CA PRO A 727 45.04 0.52 12.12
C PRO A 727 45.68 0.14 10.76
N ASP A 728 45.51 -1.10 10.32
CA ASP A 728 45.96 -1.63 9.03
C ASP A 728 44.94 -1.40 7.88
N GLY A 729 43.86 -0.65 8.13
CA GLY A 729 42.88 -0.26 7.12
C GLY A 729 41.89 -1.36 6.75
N GLN A 730 41.77 -2.41 7.57
CA GLN A 730 40.71 -3.39 7.44
C GLN A 730 39.45 -2.95 8.20
N LEU A 731 38.29 -3.19 7.60
CA LEU A 731 37.00 -3.15 8.30
C LEU A 731 36.84 -4.47 9.07
N GLN A 732 36.71 -4.38 10.39
CA GLN A 732 36.25 -5.47 11.23
C GLN A 732 34.83 -5.19 11.67
N VAL A 733 33.93 -6.16 11.50
CA VAL A 733 32.54 -6.05 11.94
C VAL A 733 32.25 -7.14 12.95
N ASN A 734 31.93 -6.72 14.17
CA ASN A 734 31.52 -7.62 15.22
C ASN A 734 29.99 -7.81 15.17
N VAL A 735 29.56 -8.97 14.67
CA VAL A 735 28.16 -9.30 14.42
C VAL A 735 27.65 -10.27 15.48
N ARG A 736 26.63 -9.84 16.22
CA ARG A 736 25.86 -10.70 17.13
C ARG A 736 24.62 -11.19 16.43
N VAL A 737 24.43 -12.52 16.39
CA VAL A 737 23.26 -13.18 15.80
C VAL A 737 22.62 -14.09 16.83
N SER A 738 21.29 -14.01 16.93
CA SER A 738 20.50 -14.85 17.82
C SER A 738 19.43 -15.63 17.04
N ASN A 739 19.15 -16.85 17.48
CA ASN A 739 17.97 -17.59 17.07
C ASN A 739 16.88 -17.43 18.13
N VAL A 740 15.90 -16.57 17.87
CA VAL A 740 14.75 -16.30 18.75
C VAL A 740 13.53 -17.16 18.40
N GLY A 741 13.69 -18.11 17.47
CA GLY A 741 12.65 -19.04 17.05
C GLY A 741 12.47 -20.21 18.02
N THR A 742 11.60 -21.14 17.63
CA THR A 742 11.28 -22.34 18.41
C THR A 742 11.94 -23.62 17.89
N SER A 743 12.71 -23.53 16.81
CA SER A 743 13.50 -24.65 16.26
C SER A 743 14.93 -24.22 15.89
N ASP A 744 15.81 -25.22 15.74
CA ASP A 744 17.22 -25.00 15.41
C ASP A 744 17.37 -24.52 13.96
N ALA A 745 18.29 -23.57 13.74
CA ALA A 745 18.72 -23.18 12.40
C ALA A 745 19.95 -23.99 11.98
N SER A 746 20.07 -24.33 10.70
CA SER A 746 21.12 -25.21 10.20
C SER A 746 21.75 -24.66 8.93
N ASN A 747 23.08 -24.77 8.80
CA ASN A 747 23.83 -24.11 7.74
C ASN A 747 23.60 -22.59 7.78
N VAL A 748 23.89 -21.99 8.93
CA VAL A 748 23.79 -20.56 9.16
C VAL A 748 25.05 -19.88 8.64
N GLU A 749 24.88 -18.97 7.68
CA GLU A 749 25.98 -18.24 7.05
C GLU A 749 25.77 -16.74 7.18
N ILE A 750 26.86 -16.00 7.43
CA ILE A 750 26.84 -14.55 7.55
C ILE A 750 27.73 -13.93 6.47
N PHE A 751 27.14 -13.02 5.71
CA PHE A 751 27.78 -12.31 4.61
C PHE A 751 27.91 -10.82 4.94
N LEU A 752 29.03 -10.24 4.53
CA LEU A 752 29.24 -8.80 4.47
C LEU A 752 29.23 -8.38 3.01
N LEU A 753 28.34 -7.46 2.66
CA LEU A 753 28.16 -6.99 1.30
C LEU A 753 28.40 -5.50 1.18
N VAL A 754 28.99 -5.10 0.06
CA VAL A 754 29.16 -3.72 -0.37
C VAL A 754 28.80 -3.70 -1.85
N GLU A 755 27.92 -2.79 -2.27
CA GLU A 755 27.46 -2.73 -3.67
C GLU A 755 26.88 -4.07 -4.17
N ALA A 756 26.05 -4.73 -3.34
CA ALA A 756 25.55 -6.10 -3.56
C ALA A 756 26.64 -7.17 -3.84
N THR A 757 27.91 -6.82 -3.61
CA THR A 757 29.06 -7.69 -3.83
C THR A 757 29.57 -8.15 -2.48
N GLN A 758 29.73 -9.46 -2.33
CA GLN A 758 30.32 -10.01 -1.13
C GLN A 758 31.76 -9.50 -0.95
N VAL A 759 32.06 -8.97 0.23
CA VAL A 759 33.40 -8.51 0.59
C VAL A 759 33.93 -9.36 1.75
N GLY A 760 35.12 -9.93 1.57
CA GLY A 760 35.70 -10.86 2.54
C GLY A 760 35.08 -12.26 2.47
N SER A 761 35.51 -13.11 3.40
CA SER A 761 35.01 -14.49 3.52
C SER A 761 33.74 -14.52 4.37
N PRO A 762 32.73 -15.32 3.99
CA PRO A 762 31.53 -15.47 4.81
C PRO A 762 31.86 -16.28 6.07
N ALA A 763 31.14 -16.03 7.16
CA ALA A 763 31.25 -16.83 8.36
C ALA A 763 30.21 -17.95 8.36
N ASP A 764 30.68 -19.20 8.37
CA ASP A 764 29.83 -20.39 8.57
C ASP A 764 29.73 -20.69 10.07
N LEU A 765 28.51 -20.60 10.60
CA LEU A 765 28.18 -20.89 11.99
C LEU A 765 27.63 -22.31 12.19
N GLY A 766 27.38 -23.07 11.11
CA GLY A 766 26.82 -24.40 11.18
C GLY A 766 25.40 -24.40 11.76
N VAL A 767 25.23 -24.90 12.99
CA VAL A 767 23.93 -25.01 13.66
C VAL A 767 23.83 -23.98 14.78
N LEU A 768 22.76 -23.18 14.78
CA LEU A 768 22.44 -22.24 15.86
C LEU A 768 21.13 -22.66 16.52
N ARG A 769 21.19 -23.09 17.79
CA ARG A 769 20.03 -23.68 18.49
C ARG A 769 18.98 -22.64 18.86
N ALA A 770 17.74 -23.07 19.02
CA ALA A 770 16.68 -22.21 19.52
C ALA A 770 17.07 -21.58 20.88
N GLY A 771 16.97 -20.25 20.99
CA GLY A 771 17.37 -19.47 22.16
C GLY A 771 18.87 -19.20 22.30
N GLU A 772 19.70 -19.66 21.35
CA GLU A 772 21.14 -19.42 21.35
C GLU A 772 21.48 -18.06 20.72
N GLU A 773 22.53 -17.43 21.23
CA GLU A 773 23.15 -16.23 20.66
C GLU A 773 24.64 -16.51 20.45
N THR A 774 25.16 -16.09 19.30
CA THR A 774 26.57 -16.21 18.97
C THR A 774 27.11 -14.88 18.44
N ASN A 775 28.43 -14.74 18.56
CA ASN A 775 29.14 -13.54 18.14
C ASN A 775 30.26 -13.92 17.18
N VAL A 776 30.33 -13.24 16.04
CA VAL A 776 31.36 -13.48 15.03
C VAL A 776 32.00 -12.16 14.59
N VAL A 777 33.30 -12.22 14.30
CA VAL A 777 34.03 -11.08 13.74
C VAL A 777 34.33 -11.39 12.28
N LEU A 778 33.77 -10.57 11.39
CA LEU A 778 34.07 -10.57 9.96
C LEU A 778 35.16 -9.55 9.70
N SER A 779 36.07 -9.85 8.77
CA SER A 779 37.13 -8.92 8.36
C SER A 779 37.16 -8.79 6.84
N ALA A 780 37.22 -7.56 6.36
CA ALA A 780 37.26 -7.22 4.96
C ALA A 780 38.12 -5.96 4.73
N PRO A 781 38.65 -5.74 3.52
CA PRO A 781 39.16 -4.43 3.14
C PRO A 781 38.10 -3.35 3.36
N ALA A 782 38.49 -2.19 3.92
CA ALA A 782 37.55 -1.09 4.09
C ALA A 782 37.01 -0.65 2.72
N PRO A 783 35.67 -0.63 2.53
CA PRO A 783 35.09 -0.24 1.26
C PRO A 783 35.18 1.27 1.05
N THR A 784 35.02 1.70 -0.20
CA THR A 784 34.88 3.12 -0.55
C THR A 784 33.46 3.65 -0.35
N ALA A 785 32.47 2.77 -0.38
CA ALA A 785 31.08 3.12 -0.09
C ALA A 785 30.91 3.50 1.39
N PRO A 786 30.02 4.45 1.72
CA PRO A 786 29.85 4.94 3.08
C PRO A 786 29.07 3.98 3.99
N PHE A 787 28.52 2.89 3.44
CA PHE A 787 27.77 1.88 4.15
C PHE A 787 28.13 0.46 3.68
N PHE A 788 27.73 -0.51 4.47
CA PHE A 788 27.77 -1.93 4.13
C PHE A 788 26.52 -2.62 4.65
N THR A 789 26.28 -3.83 4.14
CA THR A 789 25.16 -4.68 4.53
C THR A 789 25.69 -5.93 5.22
N VAL A 790 24.99 -6.35 6.28
CA VAL A 790 25.12 -7.68 6.88
C VAL A 790 23.89 -8.50 6.54
N GLN A 791 24.10 -9.72 6.04
CA GLN A 791 23.02 -10.68 5.77
C GLN A 791 23.25 -11.97 6.54
N VAL A 792 22.17 -12.50 7.11
CA VAL A 792 22.16 -13.81 7.77
C VAL A 792 21.30 -14.76 6.95
N TRP A 793 21.87 -15.88 6.57
CA TRP A 793 21.24 -16.91 5.75
C TRP A 793 21.09 -18.21 6.54
N ASN A 794 20.05 -18.99 6.21
CA ASN A 794 19.80 -20.32 6.75
C ASN A 794 19.41 -21.23 5.59
N GLN A 795 20.22 -22.26 5.30
CA GLN A 795 19.99 -23.17 4.17
C GLN A 795 19.81 -22.45 2.82
N GLY A 796 20.55 -21.37 2.57
CA GLY A 796 20.41 -20.59 1.34
C GLY A 796 19.15 -19.72 1.27
N VAL A 797 18.45 -19.50 2.39
CA VAL A 797 17.35 -18.53 2.52
C VAL A 797 17.79 -17.33 3.34
N LEU A 798 17.57 -16.12 2.84
CA LEU A 798 17.82 -14.88 3.59
C LEU A 798 16.85 -14.79 4.78
N MET A 799 17.41 -14.76 6.00
CA MET A 799 16.65 -14.73 7.24
C MET A 799 16.60 -13.34 7.88
N ASP A 800 17.71 -12.60 7.83
CA ASP A 800 17.77 -11.23 8.32
C ASP A 800 18.77 -10.39 7.53
N TYR A 801 18.52 -9.09 7.52
CA TYR A 801 19.26 -8.09 6.76
C TYR A 801 19.41 -6.81 7.58
N GLN A 802 20.61 -6.23 7.62
CA GLN A 802 20.88 -4.99 8.35
C GLN A 802 21.90 -4.13 7.59
N ILE A 803 21.59 -2.84 7.46
CA ILE A 803 22.50 -1.82 6.90
C ILE A 803 23.22 -1.13 8.05
N GLU A 804 24.51 -0.91 7.88
CA GLU A 804 25.34 -0.17 8.81
C GLU A 804 26.22 0.83 8.06
N SER A 805 26.43 1.99 8.66
CA SER A 805 27.37 2.98 8.14
C SER A 805 28.80 2.65 8.55
N LEU A 806 29.77 3.11 7.75
CA LEU A 806 31.16 3.08 8.16
C LEU A 806 31.44 4.14 9.23
N PRO A 807 32.37 3.88 10.18
CA PRO A 807 32.83 4.89 11.13
C PRO A 807 33.44 6.10 10.42
N ALA A 808 33.21 7.32 10.92
CA ALA A 808 33.68 8.57 10.31
C ALA A 808 35.22 8.67 10.15
N THR A 809 35.99 7.88 10.89
CA THR A 809 37.45 7.78 10.71
C THR A 809 37.88 7.07 9.42
N ALA A 810 36.95 6.44 8.69
CA ALA A 810 37.17 5.79 7.40
C ALA A 810 37.08 6.77 6.21
N SER A 811 36.32 7.86 6.35
CA SER A 811 36.16 8.89 5.33
C SER A 811 37.31 9.88 5.41
N ALA A 812 38.32 9.65 4.57
CA ALA A 812 39.46 10.55 4.39
C ALA A 812 39.00 11.98 3.99
N PRO A 813 39.80 13.02 4.31
CA PRO A 813 39.37 14.42 4.27
C PRO A 813 39.26 14.98 2.84
N THR A 814 38.29 15.90 2.66
CA THR A 814 38.20 17.01 1.69
C THR A 814 38.91 16.92 0.32
N GLU A 815 38.13 17.20 -0.73
CA GLU A 815 38.52 17.60 -2.09
C GLU A 815 39.27 16.56 -2.93
N ALA A 816 38.49 15.79 -3.70
CA ALA A 816 38.88 15.43 -5.06
C ALA A 816 37.65 15.52 -5.96
N ALA A 817 37.75 16.31 -7.03
CA ALA A 817 36.70 16.45 -8.04
C ALA A 817 36.23 15.07 -8.53
N PRO A 818 34.92 14.87 -8.79
CA PRO A 818 34.41 13.57 -9.20
C PRO A 818 35.09 13.13 -10.49
N THR A 819 35.76 11.99 -10.42
CA THR A 819 36.30 11.32 -11.60
C THR A 819 35.13 10.64 -12.29
N VAL A 820 34.78 11.11 -13.48
CA VAL A 820 33.70 10.59 -14.32
C VAL A 820 33.88 9.07 -14.51
N VAL A 821 33.01 8.27 -13.91
CA VAL A 821 32.85 6.86 -14.23
C VAL A 821 31.69 6.74 -15.21
N SER A 822 32.01 6.63 -16.49
CA SER A 822 31.03 6.26 -17.50
C SER A 822 30.66 4.80 -17.33
N ILE A 823 29.47 4.51 -16.80
CA ILE A 823 28.91 3.16 -16.82
C ILE A 823 28.52 2.83 -18.26
N SER A 824 29.26 1.91 -18.89
CA SER A 824 28.79 1.21 -20.09
C SER A 824 27.98 -0.01 -19.67
N PRO A 825 26.84 -0.32 -20.30
CA PRO A 825 26.05 -1.52 -20.01
C PRO A 825 26.84 -2.80 -20.34
N PRO A 826 26.51 -3.95 -19.71
CA PRO A 826 27.30 -5.17 -19.80
C PRO A 826 27.39 -5.68 -21.25
N SER A 827 28.62 -5.93 -21.67
CA SER A 827 28.95 -6.52 -22.96
C SER A 827 28.57 -8.00 -22.98
N SER A 828 27.72 -8.37 -23.92
CA SER A 828 27.45 -9.76 -24.29
C SER A 828 28.64 -10.34 -25.04
N ARG A 829 28.90 -11.63 -24.79
CA ARG A 829 29.96 -12.42 -25.44
C ARG A 829 29.80 -12.45 -26.96
N GLN A 830 30.93 -12.23 -27.65
CA GLN A 830 31.22 -12.51 -29.06
C GLN A 830 30.80 -13.94 -29.49
N PRO A 831 30.50 -14.20 -30.79
CA PRO A 831 31.49 -14.05 -31.87
C PRO A 831 31.01 -13.54 -33.25
N GLY A 832 31.94 -12.93 -34.00
CA GLY A 832 32.01 -13.09 -35.46
C GLY A 832 31.48 -11.97 -36.37
N ALA A 833 32.34 -10.99 -36.66
CA ALA A 833 32.60 -10.33 -37.95
C ALA A 833 31.48 -9.59 -38.76
N CYS A 834 31.76 -8.28 -38.92
CA CYS A 834 31.61 -7.42 -40.12
C CYS A 834 30.25 -6.82 -40.50
N GLY A 835 30.18 -5.47 -40.48
CA GLY A 835 29.25 -4.69 -41.31
C GLY A 835 28.89 -3.29 -40.78
N SER A 836 29.77 -2.32 -41.02
CA SER A 836 29.66 -0.87 -40.76
C SER A 836 28.49 -0.13 -41.45
N LEU A 837 27.95 0.92 -40.80
CA LEU A 837 27.59 2.29 -41.32
C LEU A 837 26.74 3.05 -40.27
N LEU A 838 27.29 3.96 -39.46
CA LEU A 838 27.41 5.43 -39.62
C LEU A 838 26.11 6.24 -39.81
N GLY A 839 25.77 7.04 -38.80
CA GLY A 839 25.43 8.48 -38.95
C GLY A 839 24.00 8.92 -38.64
N ILE A 840 23.81 9.65 -37.53
CA ILE A 840 23.58 11.11 -37.49
C ILE A 840 23.50 11.59 -36.02
N ALA A 841 24.17 12.71 -35.75
CA ALA A 841 24.32 13.34 -34.45
C ALA A 841 23.41 14.57 -34.26
N ALA A 842 23.08 14.82 -32.99
CA ALA A 842 22.94 16.11 -32.30
C ALA A 842 21.85 17.12 -32.70
N LEU A 843 21.12 17.63 -31.69
CA LEU A 843 21.07 19.07 -31.39
C LEU A 843 20.66 19.33 -29.92
N LEU A 844 21.34 20.32 -29.34
CA LEU A 844 21.40 20.76 -27.94
C LEU A 844 20.34 21.83 -27.59
N SER A 845 19.92 21.82 -26.32
CA SER A 845 19.52 22.91 -25.38
C SER A 845 19.30 24.36 -25.86
N VAL A 846 18.28 25.04 -25.30
CA VAL A 846 18.33 26.23 -24.41
C VAL A 846 16.89 26.72 -24.11
N GLY A 847 16.60 27.06 -22.85
CA GLY A 847 15.25 27.22 -22.30
C GLY A 847 14.58 28.60 -22.36
N TYR A 848 13.42 28.68 -21.70
CA TYR A 848 12.81 29.91 -21.19
C TYR A 848 11.89 29.60 -20.00
N LEU A 849 12.08 30.34 -18.91
CA LEU A 849 11.21 30.45 -17.75
C LEU A 849 9.87 31.07 -18.13
N VAL A 850 8.76 30.37 -17.86
CA VAL A 850 7.47 30.96 -17.44
C VAL A 850 6.84 29.98 -16.45
N GLY A 851 6.56 30.47 -15.24
CA GLY A 851 5.94 29.70 -14.18
C GLY A 851 4.58 29.13 -14.59
N LEU A 852 4.45 27.82 -14.47
CA LEU A 852 3.18 27.12 -14.44
C LEU A 852 3.23 26.17 -13.26
N ARG A 853 2.32 26.39 -12.29
CA ARG A 853 1.97 25.41 -11.26
C ARG A 853 1.68 24.08 -11.94
N ARG A 854 2.42 23.04 -11.57
CA ARG A 854 2.10 21.65 -11.94
C ARG A 854 1.88 20.85 -10.66
N THR A 855 0.65 20.40 -10.49
CA THR A 855 0.28 19.35 -9.54
C THR A 855 0.68 17.98 -10.11
N LYS A 856 1.01 17.04 -9.23
CA LYS A 856 1.54 15.68 -9.46
C LYS A 856 0.68 14.74 -10.35
N ASN A 857 -0.38 15.21 -11.02
CA ASN A 857 -1.17 14.39 -11.93
C ASN A 857 -1.70 15.24 -13.09
N GLY A 858 -1.44 14.83 -14.34
CA GLY A 858 -2.17 15.37 -15.49
C GLY A 858 -1.49 15.22 -16.85
N THR A 859 -1.89 14.17 -17.56
CA THR A 859 -1.99 14.08 -19.02
C THR A 859 -2.04 15.42 -19.75
N ALA A 860 -1.21 15.62 -20.76
CA ALA A 860 -1.36 16.69 -21.73
C ALA A 860 -1.96 16.16 -23.04
N LYS A 861 -2.99 16.85 -23.54
CA LYS A 861 -3.25 16.93 -24.98
C LYS A 861 -2.37 18.01 -25.59
#